data_AF-A0A1H8P5M1-F1
#
_entry.id   AF-A0A1H8P5M1-F1
#
_cell.length_a   1.000
_cell.length_b   1.000
_cell.length_c   1.000
_cell.angle_alpha   90.00
_cell.angle_beta   90.00
_cell.angle_gamma   90.00
#
_symmetry.space_group_name_H-M   'P 1'
#
loop_
_entity.id
_entity.type
_entity.pdbx_description
1 polymer ?
#
loop_
_entity_poly.entity_id
_entity_poly.type
_entity_poly.pdbx_seq_one_letter_code
_entity_poly.pdbx_strand_id
1 'polypeptide(L)'
;MHYALNLRTFFYSHYFYLGLRFAAGLVGVTVITLQFADMATAMTVCIGALCTALMDMPSPLRHKFNEMSASVLLCSAVTLLISLCAPLHWLLLTMLVIISFLACMMVVYGKKSMPLQLATLFIMTMSMEHSMTVKQSFIHTGLFTLGAVAYLAYAMGISWILRHRIKQQVLAEALFELAAYIDIKADFYDTRYNLNEQFNKLVRHQSILADRQQASRDLILRAHQNSKDAIVVQVHVCMLDLYELILSTHTDYAQLRMHLADSPVLKTLHDLAYKAARDIESVAYDVTRKKASYAEISYTPELDAVEEELAAIQRRIDEGKPQQEALAVLRAQRNKIRAIIKMIGELHQASQKIYDTTPFWVDADMGPFLSQQKYELRMILSHLRMDSPIFRFSLRVAMAISVGLAVAAWLPYAAHSYWIVLTIVIILKPSFSMTKQRRGDRIIGTIIGCVITAVIIRFLNHPAAILGILVLATVATPTFIYLRYRYAAIAVSIMILLQMHLIAPGNDDLIMERLVDTFIGAAVATAFSFVLANWEYQTLPRLIREVLDVNLRYMQASFDLLQGKGKDDFAYRIERKRLMDSLASLSSALVRMLDEPSSKQRAVEDINLFIVQNYLLVAHVAALRSILRRHVTELPKEPVNAMLDESHAQVVGILSQALDRHARKPPAPASALAHAATDTAAVPWSGWPLVQRRIRLLQADAAKIIVHSEAIVRNVA
;
A
#
# COMPACT_ATOMS: atom_id res chain seq x y z
N MET A 1 10.79 9.55 -7.77
CA MET A 1 11.40 8.21 -7.64
C MET A 1 11.08 7.66 -6.26
N HIS A 2 10.89 6.35 -6.10
CA HIS A 2 10.65 5.76 -4.77
C HIS A 2 11.86 6.04 -3.88
N TYR A 3 11.65 6.55 -2.66
CA TYR A 3 12.72 6.97 -1.73
C TYR A 3 13.77 5.89 -1.52
N ALA A 4 13.35 4.63 -1.45
CA ALA A 4 14.24 3.50 -1.25
C ALA A 4 15.12 3.18 -2.48
N LEU A 5 14.91 3.80 -3.64
CA LEU A 5 15.78 3.62 -4.81
C LEU A 5 16.80 4.75 -4.97
N ASN A 6 16.74 5.79 -4.14
CA ASN A 6 17.74 6.86 -4.15
C ASN A 6 18.96 6.41 -3.31
N LEU A 7 20.16 6.55 -3.87
CA LEU A 7 21.43 6.11 -3.26
C LEU A 7 21.64 6.69 -1.85
N ARG A 8 21.23 7.94 -1.63
CA ARG A 8 21.39 8.66 -0.34
C ARG A 8 20.61 8.00 0.80
N THR A 9 19.53 7.29 0.46
CA THR A 9 18.51 6.81 1.39
C THR A 9 18.37 5.30 1.40
N PHE A 10 18.77 4.62 0.33
CA PHE A 10 18.70 3.16 0.18
C PHE A 10 19.35 2.41 1.35
N PHE A 11 20.57 2.78 1.75
CA PHE A 11 21.31 2.13 2.82
C PHE A 11 20.66 2.29 4.22
N TYR A 12 19.84 3.33 4.40
CA TYR A 12 19.09 3.56 5.64
C TYR A 12 17.66 3.01 5.59
N SER A 13 17.23 2.53 4.42
CA SER A 13 15.90 1.98 4.24
C SER A 13 15.74 0.66 5.02
N HIS A 14 14.50 0.43 5.48
CA HIS A 14 14.12 -0.84 6.08
C HIS A 14 14.37 -2.03 5.14
N TYR A 15 14.20 -1.86 3.82
CA TYR A 15 14.38 -2.93 2.83
C TYR A 15 15.82 -3.42 2.73
N PHE A 16 16.79 -2.51 2.76
CA PHE A 16 18.21 -2.89 2.76
C PHE A 16 18.57 -3.63 4.06
N TYR A 17 18.14 -3.10 5.21
CA TYR A 17 18.32 -3.75 6.51
C TYR A 17 17.64 -5.12 6.60
N LEU A 18 16.46 -5.26 6.00
CA LEU A 18 15.76 -6.53 5.88
C LEU A 18 16.62 -7.54 5.11
N GLY A 19 17.20 -7.13 3.97
CA GLY A 19 18.03 -8.04 3.19
C GLY A 19 19.35 -8.41 3.84
N LEU A 20 19.98 -7.46 4.54
CA LEU A 20 21.17 -7.74 5.33
C LEU A 20 20.88 -8.72 6.47
N ARG A 21 19.78 -8.51 7.21
CA ARG A 21 19.33 -9.43 8.27
C ARG A 21 19.03 -10.81 7.71
N PHE A 22 18.29 -10.88 6.61
CA PHE A 22 17.92 -12.12 5.96
C PHE A 22 19.16 -12.92 5.55
N ALA A 23 20.11 -12.29 4.85
CA ALA A 23 21.34 -12.94 4.41
C ALA A 23 22.23 -13.35 5.59
N ALA A 24 22.41 -12.49 6.58
CA ALA A 24 23.20 -12.80 7.78
C ALA A 24 22.61 -13.98 8.56
N GLY A 25 21.28 -14.03 8.70
CA GLY A 25 20.60 -15.16 9.34
C GLY A 25 20.73 -16.46 8.54
N LEU A 26 20.46 -16.41 7.24
CA LEU A 26 20.50 -17.59 6.37
C LEU A 26 21.91 -18.17 6.23
N VAL A 27 22.89 -17.32 5.90
CA VAL A 27 24.30 -17.71 5.78
C VAL A 27 24.83 -18.14 7.15
N GLY A 28 24.51 -17.40 8.22
CA GLY A 28 24.93 -17.73 9.57
C GLY A 28 24.47 -19.11 10.02
N VAL A 29 23.17 -19.43 9.87
CA VAL A 29 22.65 -20.77 10.18
C VAL A 29 23.35 -21.84 9.35
N THR A 30 23.52 -21.61 8.05
CA THR A 30 24.17 -22.58 7.15
C THR A 30 25.63 -22.85 7.53
N VAL A 31 26.42 -21.80 7.78
CA VAL A 31 27.83 -21.91 8.15
C VAL A 31 28.00 -22.59 9.50
N ILE A 32 27.16 -22.27 10.49
CA ILE A 32 27.18 -22.92 11.80
C ILE A 32 26.89 -24.41 11.64
N THR A 33 25.88 -24.80 10.85
CA THR A 33 25.56 -26.22 10.61
C THR A 33 26.69 -26.96 9.91
N LEU A 34 27.36 -26.34 8.93
CA LEU A 34 28.50 -26.92 8.23
C LEU A 34 29.71 -27.23 9.14
N GLN A 35 29.81 -26.64 10.33
CA GLN A 35 30.87 -26.99 11.30
C GLN A 35 30.63 -28.33 11.98
N PHE A 36 29.39 -28.81 12.01
CA PHE A 36 28.99 -30.00 12.78
C PHE A 36 28.37 -31.10 11.92
N ALA A 37 28.04 -30.81 10.67
CA ALA A 37 27.34 -31.72 9.78
C ALA A 37 27.84 -31.63 8.33
N ASP A 38 27.48 -32.63 7.54
CA ASP A 38 27.77 -32.70 6.11
C ASP A 38 26.95 -31.70 5.29
N MET A 39 27.37 -31.49 4.03
CA MET A 39 26.74 -30.53 3.12
C MET A 39 25.24 -30.82 2.89
N ALA A 40 24.82 -32.08 2.82
CA ALA A 40 23.43 -32.44 2.58
C ALA A 40 22.54 -32.08 3.79
N THR A 41 23.02 -32.36 5.01
CA THR A 41 22.35 -31.93 6.24
C THR A 41 22.27 -30.41 6.33
N ALA A 42 23.38 -29.71 6.05
CA ALA A 42 23.40 -28.24 6.07
C ALA A 42 22.44 -27.63 5.04
N MET A 43 22.30 -28.21 3.86
CA MET A 43 21.34 -27.77 2.84
C MET A 43 19.89 -27.94 3.33
N THR A 44 19.57 -29.06 3.97
CA THR A 44 18.22 -29.30 4.54
C THR A 44 17.88 -28.26 5.61
N VAL A 45 18.81 -27.98 6.52
CA VAL A 45 18.67 -26.94 7.56
C VAL A 45 18.54 -25.55 6.92
N CYS A 46 19.35 -25.26 5.90
CA CYS A 46 19.32 -23.99 5.15
C CYS A 46 17.96 -23.76 4.48
N ILE A 47 17.38 -24.79 3.84
CA ILE A 47 16.04 -24.71 3.22
C ILE A 47 14.96 -24.43 4.27
N GLY A 48 15.07 -25.03 5.47
CA GLY A 48 14.20 -24.71 6.61
C GLY A 48 14.30 -23.26 7.09
N ALA A 49 15.53 -22.76 7.22
CA ALA A 49 15.78 -21.37 7.53
C ALA A 49 15.22 -20.42 6.45
N LEU A 50 15.46 -20.73 5.17
CA LEU A 50 14.97 -19.97 4.02
C LEU A 50 13.44 -19.84 4.00
N CYS A 51 12.72 -20.95 4.21
CA CYS A 51 11.26 -20.94 4.23
C CYS A 51 10.70 -20.03 5.34
N THR A 52 11.33 -20.05 6.51
CA THR A 52 10.96 -19.18 7.63
C THR A 52 11.35 -17.73 7.39
N ALA A 53 12.46 -17.50 6.68
CA ALA A 53 12.95 -16.18 6.32
C ALA A 53 12.04 -15.45 5.33
N LEU A 54 11.33 -16.16 4.45
CA LEU A 54 10.30 -15.58 3.58
C LEU A 54 9.15 -14.93 4.38
N MET A 55 8.95 -15.37 5.62
CA MET A 55 7.94 -14.86 6.54
C MET A 55 8.38 -13.64 7.36
N ASP A 56 9.63 -13.21 7.23
CA ASP A 56 10.30 -12.30 8.15
C ASP A 56 9.94 -10.81 7.92
N MET A 57 8.66 -10.48 8.10
CA MET A 57 8.11 -9.15 7.85
C MET A 57 8.19 -8.22 9.08
N PRO A 58 8.18 -6.88 8.87
CA PRO A 58 8.02 -5.93 9.96
C PRO A 58 6.61 -6.02 10.54
N SER A 59 6.50 -6.45 11.80
CA SER A 59 5.25 -6.67 12.52
C SER A 59 5.54 -6.50 14.02
N PRO A 60 4.57 -6.08 14.85
CA PRO A 60 4.72 -6.08 16.30
C PRO A 60 5.20 -7.45 16.80
N LEU A 61 6.11 -7.49 17.78
CA LEU A 61 6.84 -8.72 18.17
C LEU A 61 5.94 -9.93 18.41
N ARG A 62 4.80 -9.77 19.10
CA ARG A 62 3.85 -10.86 19.36
C ARG A 62 3.22 -11.41 18.07
N HIS A 63 2.79 -10.53 17.17
CA HIS A 63 2.23 -10.95 15.89
C HIS A 63 3.29 -11.57 15.00
N LYS A 64 4.49 -10.97 14.96
CA LYS A 64 5.63 -11.52 14.23
C LYS A 64 5.96 -12.95 14.67
N PHE A 65 6.02 -13.20 15.98
CA PHE A 65 6.24 -14.53 16.51
C PHE A 65 5.17 -15.52 16.02
N ASN A 66 3.90 -15.18 16.20
CA ASN A 66 2.79 -16.04 15.78
C ASN A 66 2.78 -16.29 14.25
N GLU A 67 3.01 -15.25 13.45
CA GLU A 67 3.09 -15.31 11.98
C GLU A 67 4.23 -16.23 11.52
N MET A 68 5.42 -16.09 12.10
CA MET A 68 6.58 -16.91 11.74
C MET A 68 6.47 -18.34 12.28
N SER A 69 5.96 -18.54 13.51
CA SER A 69 5.71 -19.88 14.06
C SER A 69 4.68 -20.66 13.24
N ALA A 70 3.64 -19.99 12.73
CA ALA A 70 2.70 -20.62 11.80
C ALA A 70 3.41 -21.13 10.53
N SER A 71 4.39 -20.38 10.02
CA SER A 71 5.23 -20.81 8.88
C SER A 71 6.09 -22.02 9.21
N VAL A 72 6.74 -22.03 10.38
CA VAL A 72 7.54 -23.19 10.82
C VAL A 72 6.66 -24.43 10.87
N LEU A 73 5.53 -24.36 11.59
CA LEU A 73 4.63 -25.51 11.77
C LEU A 73 4.06 -26.00 10.43
N LEU A 74 3.56 -25.09 9.60
CA LEU A 74 2.94 -25.44 8.32
C LEU A 74 3.96 -26.01 7.33
N CYS A 75 5.13 -25.36 7.19
CA CYS A 75 6.16 -25.85 6.27
C CYS A 75 6.71 -27.20 6.73
N SER A 76 6.96 -27.40 8.03
CA SER A 76 7.39 -28.69 8.57
C SER A 76 6.35 -29.79 8.34
N ALA A 77 5.06 -29.49 8.54
CA ALA A 77 3.98 -30.44 8.25
C ALA A 77 3.93 -30.82 6.76
N VAL A 78 4.08 -29.83 5.87
CA VAL A 78 4.11 -30.07 4.41
C VAL A 78 5.34 -30.87 3.98
N THR A 79 6.52 -30.56 4.52
CA THR A 79 7.75 -31.34 4.29
C THR A 79 7.56 -32.80 4.72
N LEU A 80 6.96 -33.04 5.89
CA LEU A 80 6.68 -34.39 6.37
C LEU A 80 5.69 -35.12 5.47
N LEU A 81 4.57 -34.48 5.13
CA LEU A 81 3.53 -35.09 4.28
C LEU A 81 4.07 -35.48 2.91
N ILE A 82 4.84 -34.61 2.27
CA ILE A 82 5.39 -34.86 0.93
C ILE A 82 6.46 -35.94 0.98
N SER A 83 7.36 -35.88 1.96
CA SER A 83 8.41 -36.91 2.12
C SER A 83 7.84 -38.29 2.48
N LEU A 84 6.67 -38.36 3.15
CA LEU A 84 5.96 -39.63 3.38
C LEU A 84 5.21 -40.12 2.14
N CYS A 85 4.73 -39.22 1.28
CA CYS A 85 4.03 -39.58 0.04
C CYS A 85 4.98 -39.87 -1.12
N ALA A 86 6.25 -39.45 -1.04
CA ALA A 86 7.26 -39.61 -2.09
C ALA A 86 7.40 -41.04 -2.66
N PRO A 87 7.28 -42.14 -1.87
CA PRO A 87 7.32 -43.49 -2.41
C PRO A 87 6.15 -43.84 -3.34
N LEU A 88 5.00 -43.17 -3.20
CA LEU A 88 3.76 -43.42 -3.94
C LEU A 88 3.48 -42.28 -4.93
N HIS A 89 3.99 -42.40 -6.16
CA HIS A 89 3.95 -41.32 -7.17
C HIS A 89 2.55 -40.72 -7.41
N TRP A 90 1.50 -41.55 -7.51
CA TRP A 90 0.13 -41.05 -7.71
C TRP A 90 -0.38 -40.24 -6.51
N LEU A 91 -0.03 -40.67 -5.29
CA LEU A 91 -0.40 -40.01 -4.04
C LEU A 91 0.37 -38.70 -3.90
N LEU A 92 1.66 -38.70 -4.24
CA LEU A 92 2.50 -37.50 -4.29
C LEU A 92 1.88 -36.44 -5.20
N LEU A 93 1.58 -36.77 -6.47
CA LEU A 93 0.98 -35.83 -7.42
C LEU A 93 -0.36 -35.27 -6.91
N THR A 94 -1.21 -36.14 -6.33
CA THR A 94 -2.50 -35.73 -5.75
C THR A 94 -2.30 -34.78 -4.58
N MET A 95 -1.35 -35.07 -3.69
CA MET A 95 -1.05 -34.23 -2.52
C MET A 95 -0.45 -32.88 -2.92
N LEU A 96 0.39 -32.81 -3.96
CA LEU A 96 0.90 -31.54 -4.48
C LEU A 96 -0.24 -30.61 -4.91
N VAL A 97 -1.25 -31.13 -5.60
CA VAL A 97 -2.41 -30.35 -6.05
C VAL A 97 -3.28 -29.91 -4.87
N ILE A 98 -3.55 -30.81 -3.92
CA ILE A 98 -4.34 -30.51 -2.72
C ILE A 98 -3.66 -29.45 -1.84
N ILE A 99 -2.37 -29.64 -1.54
CA ILE A 99 -1.58 -28.69 -0.75
C ILE A 99 -1.53 -27.34 -1.47
N SER A 100 -1.41 -27.34 -2.80
CA SER A 100 -1.42 -26.11 -3.58
C SER A 100 -2.73 -25.34 -3.45
N PHE A 101 -3.86 -26.05 -3.56
CA PHE A 101 -5.18 -25.48 -3.38
C PHE A 101 -5.36 -24.90 -1.96
N LEU A 102 -5.02 -25.68 -0.93
CA LEU A 102 -5.13 -25.26 0.47
C LEU A 102 -4.22 -24.07 0.79
N ALA A 103 -2.99 -24.08 0.29
CA ALA A 103 -2.05 -22.98 0.46
C ALA A 103 -2.56 -21.69 -0.20
N CYS A 104 -3.18 -21.79 -1.38
CA CYS A 104 -3.79 -20.64 -2.03
C CYS A 104 -5.04 -20.12 -1.31
N MET A 105 -5.81 -21.00 -0.65
CA MET A 105 -6.94 -20.59 0.18
C MET A 105 -6.51 -19.76 1.39
N MET A 106 -5.26 -19.87 1.86
CA MET A 106 -4.77 -19.01 2.95
C MET A 106 -4.77 -17.52 2.62
N VAL A 107 -4.85 -17.14 1.34
CA VAL A 107 -5.00 -15.73 0.90
C VAL A 107 -6.27 -15.08 1.46
N VAL A 108 -7.27 -15.86 1.91
CA VAL A 108 -8.45 -15.38 2.67
C VAL A 108 -8.03 -14.53 3.88
N TYR A 109 -6.91 -14.86 4.53
CA TYR A 109 -6.43 -14.11 5.68
C TYR A 109 -5.82 -12.74 5.34
N GLY A 110 -5.63 -12.39 4.05
CA GLY A 110 -5.19 -11.07 3.61
C GLY A 110 -3.74 -10.99 3.12
N LYS A 111 -3.23 -9.78 2.88
CA LYS A 111 -1.91 -9.54 2.25
C LYS A 111 -0.74 -10.24 3.00
N LYS A 112 -0.83 -10.35 4.33
CA LYS A 112 0.22 -10.95 5.16
C LYS A 112 0.35 -12.48 5.04
N SER A 113 -0.66 -13.19 4.54
CA SER A 113 -0.56 -14.64 4.32
C SER A 113 0.05 -15.00 2.95
N MET A 114 0.24 -14.03 2.04
CA MET A 114 0.85 -14.30 0.74
C MET A 114 2.28 -14.85 0.81
N PRO A 115 3.18 -14.36 1.68
CA PRO A 115 4.49 -14.97 1.83
C PRO A 115 4.39 -16.37 2.45
N LEU A 116 3.30 -16.69 3.18
CA LEU A 116 3.09 -17.98 3.85
C LEU A 116 2.74 -19.01 2.81
N GLN A 117 1.76 -18.66 1.98
CA GLN A 117 1.43 -19.38 0.76
C GLN A 117 2.68 -19.62 -0.08
N LEU A 118 3.51 -18.60 -0.33
CA LEU A 118 4.72 -18.75 -1.14
C LEU A 118 5.72 -19.71 -0.49
N ALA A 119 5.98 -19.60 0.81
CA ALA A 119 6.89 -20.50 1.53
C ALA A 119 6.40 -21.95 1.50
N THR A 120 5.10 -22.18 1.72
CA THR A 120 4.48 -23.50 1.67
C THR A 120 4.56 -24.13 0.28
N LEU A 121 4.27 -23.37 -0.78
CA LEU A 121 4.37 -23.84 -2.15
C LEU A 121 5.83 -24.08 -2.57
N PHE A 122 6.75 -23.23 -2.10
CA PHE A 122 8.19 -23.38 -2.36
C PHE A 122 8.74 -24.68 -1.75
N ILE A 123 8.52 -24.92 -0.45
CA ILE A 123 9.01 -26.15 0.20
C ILE A 123 8.38 -27.40 -0.39
N MET A 124 7.11 -27.30 -0.78
CA MET A 124 6.40 -28.37 -1.47
C MET A 124 7.12 -28.76 -2.76
N THR A 125 7.53 -27.77 -3.57
CA THR A 125 8.27 -28.04 -4.82
C THR A 125 9.68 -28.57 -4.60
N MET A 126 10.40 -28.12 -3.56
CA MET A 126 11.77 -28.61 -3.26
C MET A 126 11.76 -30.06 -2.75
N SER A 127 10.71 -30.47 -2.04
CA SER A 127 10.66 -31.78 -1.37
C SER A 127 10.33 -32.95 -2.32
N MET A 128 10.14 -32.69 -3.63
CA MET A 128 9.72 -33.68 -4.63
C MET A 128 10.83 -34.64 -5.09
N GLU A 129 12.11 -34.26 -4.95
CA GLU A 129 13.22 -34.91 -5.67
C GLU A 129 13.81 -36.17 -5.00
N HIS A 130 13.50 -36.43 -3.73
CA HIS A 130 14.17 -37.51 -2.98
C HIS A 130 13.16 -38.55 -2.48
N SER A 131 13.21 -39.77 -3.03
CA SER A 131 12.52 -40.92 -2.45
C SER A 131 13.21 -41.30 -1.14
N MET A 132 12.57 -41.02 -0.01
CA MET A 132 13.10 -41.30 1.33
C MET A 132 12.33 -42.43 2.00
N THR A 133 13.01 -43.23 2.82
CA THR A 133 12.35 -44.16 3.73
C THR A 133 11.60 -43.40 4.82
N VAL A 134 10.57 -44.00 5.44
CA VAL A 134 9.78 -43.35 6.50
C VAL A 134 10.66 -42.77 7.60
N LYS A 135 11.68 -43.51 8.05
CA LYS A 135 12.63 -43.04 9.08
C LYS A 135 13.42 -41.82 8.60
N GLN A 136 13.91 -41.83 7.36
CA GLN A 136 14.62 -40.70 6.76
C GLN A 136 13.70 -39.48 6.59
N SER A 137 12.42 -39.67 6.26
CA SER A 137 11.44 -38.58 6.16
C SER A 137 11.27 -37.83 7.49
N PHE A 138 11.22 -38.54 8.62
CA PHE A 138 11.19 -37.91 9.95
C PHE A 138 12.48 -37.18 10.30
N ILE A 139 13.64 -37.77 9.97
CA ILE A 139 14.95 -37.13 10.22
C ILE A 139 15.10 -35.86 9.38
N HIS A 140 14.81 -35.93 8.08
CA HIS A 140 14.84 -34.80 7.16
C HIS A 140 13.90 -33.68 7.62
N THR A 141 12.68 -34.01 8.02
CA THR A 141 11.73 -33.05 8.57
C THR A 141 12.23 -32.44 9.88
N GLY A 142 12.85 -33.23 10.76
CA GLY A 142 13.44 -32.75 12.00
C GLY A 142 14.56 -31.74 11.77
N LEU A 143 15.48 -32.04 10.84
CA LEU A 143 16.57 -31.14 10.43
C LEU A 143 16.04 -29.86 9.78
N PHE A 144 15.06 -29.99 8.87
CA PHE A 144 14.37 -28.84 8.28
C PHE A 144 13.76 -27.94 9.36
N THR A 145 13.04 -28.55 10.32
CA THR A 145 12.39 -27.83 11.42
C THR A 145 13.41 -27.16 12.33
N LEU A 146 14.56 -27.79 12.57
CA LEU A 146 15.65 -27.21 13.34
C LEU A 146 16.16 -25.92 12.70
N GLY A 147 16.38 -25.91 11.38
CA GLY A 147 16.79 -24.71 10.65
C GLY A 147 15.72 -23.61 10.67
N ALA A 148 14.46 -24.00 10.53
CA ALA A 148 13.32 -23.10 10.61
C ALA A 148 13.22 -22.41 11.99
N VAL A 149 13.34 -23.18 13.08
CA VAL A 149 13.33 -22.68 14.46
C VAL A 149 14.58 -21.83 14.76
N ALA A 150 15.76 -22.22 14.26
CA ALA A 150 16.99 -21.44 14.42
C ALA A 150 16.87 -20.05 13.78
N TYR A 151 16.35 -19.98 12.55
CA TYR A 151 16.09 -18.69 11.90
C TYR A 151 15.01 -17.88 12.64
N LEU A 152 13.93 -18.52 13.11
CA LEU A 152 12.91 -17.86 13.94
C LEU A 152 13.54 -17.21 15.17
N ALA A 153 14.37 -17.94 15.91
CA ALA A 153 15.05 -17.43 17.10
C ALA A 153 15.97 -16.25 16.77
N TYR A 154 16.77 -16.38 15.70
CA TYR A 154 17.61 -15.30 15.19
C TYR A 154 16.79 -14.05 14.82
N ALA A 155 15.74 -14.20 14.02
CA ALA A 155 14.92 -13.10 13.54
C ALA A 155 14.19 -12.39 14.69
N MET A 156 13.73 -13.14 15.70
CA MET A 156 13.11 -12.59 16.91
C MET A 156 14.12 -11.83 17.76
N GLY A 157 15.34 -12.37 17.96
CA GLY A 157 16.42 -11.68 18.67
C GLY A 157 16.77 -10.34 18.03
N ILE A 158 17.00 -10.33 16.71
CA ILE A 158 17.29 -9.08 15.98
C ILE A 158 16.11 -8.11 16.00
N SER A 159 14.87 -8.60 15.85
CA SER A 159 13.67 -7.75 15.89
C SER A 159 13.44 -7.11 17.25
N TRP A 160 13.80 -7.81 18.34
CA TRP A 160 13.72 -7.27 19.69
C TRP A 160 14.73 -6.14 19.91
N ILE A 161 15.96 -6.29 19.39
CA ILE A 161 17.01 -5.26 19.43
C ILE A 161 16.62 -4.06 18.56
N LEU A 162 16.12 -4.29 17.35
CA LEU A 162 15.81 -3.26 16.37
C LEU A 162 14.38 -2.70 16.47
N ARG A 163 13.58 -3.09 17.47
CA ARG A 163 12.14 -2.76 17.57
C ARG A 163 11.81 -1.27 17.34
N HIS A 164 12.62 -0.38 17.92
CA HIS A 164 12.41 1.06 17.83
C HIS A 164 12.88 1.62 16.47
N ARG A 165 13.94 1.05 15.89
CA ARG A 165 14.43 1.42 14.55
C ARG A 165 13.41 1.06 13.46
N ILE A 166 12.77 -0.10 13.56
CA ILE A 166 11.74 -0.52 12.59
C ILE A 166 10.56 0.46 12.62
N LYS A 167 10.11 0.89 13.80
CA LYS A 167 9.06 1.93 13.94
C LYS A 167 9.44 3.23 13.24
N GLN A 168 10.66 3.72 13.46
CA GLN A 168 11.18 4.94 12.83
C GLN A 168 11.25 4.84 11.30
N GLN A 169 11.75 3.71 10.77
CA GLN A 169 11.87 3.50 9.33
C GLN A 169 10.50 3.44 8.64
N VAL A 170 9.51 2.77 9.23
CA VAL A 170 8.15 2.70 8.67
C VAL A 170 7.46 4.07 8.73
N LEU A 171 7.65 4.83 9.82
CA LEU A 171 7.14 6.20 9.90
C LEU A 171 7.77 7.12 8.84
N ALA A 172 9.09 7.05 8.69
CA ALA A 172 9.78 7.85 7.70
C ALA A 172 9.32 7.52 6.28
N GLU A 173 9.06 6.24 5.95
CA GLU A 173 8.49 5.86 4.66
C GLU A 173 7.14 6.55 4.41
N ALA A 174 6.27 6.61 5.43
CA ALA A 174 5.00 7.34 5.31
C ALA A 174 5.21 8.86 5.10
N LEU A 175 6.22 9.46 5.72
CA LEU A 175 6.60 10.86 5.49
C LEU A 175 7.16 11.10 4.08
N PHE A 176 8.00 10.20 3.56
CA PHE A 176 8.50 10.28 2.18
C PHE A 176 7.35 10.20 1.16
N GLU A 177 6.38 9.30 1.38
CA GLU A 177 5.22 9.22 0.49
C GLU A 177 4.30 10.44 0.63
N LEU A 178 4.24 11.08 1.80
CA LEU A 178 3.54 12.36 1.99
C LEU A 178 4.25 13.50 1.25
N ALA A 179 5.58 13.56 1.31
CA ALA A 179 6.37 14.53 0.55
C ALA A 179 6.14 14.35 -0.95
N ALA A 180 6.20 13.11 -1.46
CA ALA A 180 5.93 12.80 -2.86
C ALA A 180 4.48 13.15 -3.27
N TYR A 181 3.51 13.02 -2.35
CA TYR A 181 2.15 13.46 -2.59
C TYR A 181 2.04 14.99 -2.78
N ILE A 182 2.77 15.78 -1.99
CA ILE A 182 2.83 17.24 -2.15
C ILE A 182 3.58 17.63 -3.43
N ASP A 183 4.64 16.92 -3.76
CA ASP A 183 5.42 17.09 -5.00
C ASP A 183 4.50 16.97 -6.23
N ILE A 184 3.65 15.93 -6.28
CA ILE A 184 2.63 15.78 -7.34
C ILE A 184 1.61 16.92 -7.29
N LYS A 185 1.27 17.43 -6.11
CA LYS A 185 0.37 18.59 -5.98
C LYS A 185 0.98 19.90 -6.44
N ALA A 186 2.30 20.06 -6.41
CA ALA A 186 2.97 21.25 -6.90
C ALA A 186 2.68 21.47 -8.40
N ASP A 187 2.69 20.38 -9.18
CA ASP A 187 2.36 20.41 -10.62
C ASP A 187 0.94 20.93 -10.92
N PHE A 188 0.01 20.92 -9.95
CA PHE A 188 -1.33 21.49 -10.14
C PHE A 188 -1.30 23.02 -10.25
N TYR A 189 -0.23 23.70 -9.86
CA TYR A 189 -0.09 25.13 -10.10
C TYR A 189 0.46 25.45 -11.51
N ASP A 190 1.04 24.48 -12.21
CA ASP A 190 1.64 24.70 -13.54
C ASP A 190 0.63 24.39 -14.67
N THR A 191 0.31 25.40 -15.47
CA THR A 191 -0.68 25.35 -16.56
C THR A 191 -0.28 24.42 -17.70
N ARG A 192 1.00 24.03 -17.81
CA ARG A 192 1.49 23.09 -18.83
C ARG A 192 0.96 21.66 -18.64
N TYR A 193 0.57 21.30 -17.42
CA TYR A 193 0.03 19.97 -17.14
C TYR A 193 -1.49 19.93 -17.20
N ASN A 194 -2.05 18.86 -17.75
CA ASN A 194 -3.49 18.62 -17.74
C ASN A 194 -3.98 18.25 -16.32
N LEU A 195 -5.03 18.92 -15.83
CA LEU A 195 -5.58 18.70 -14.49
C LEU A 195 -6.09 17.26 -14.28
N ASN A 196 -6.74 16.67 -15.29
CA ASN A 196 -7.30 15.31 -15.19
C ASN A 196 -6.19 14.27 -15.11
N GLU A 197 -5.14 14.41 -15.92
CA GLU A 197 -3.98 13.51 -15.85
C GLU A 197 -3.24 13.61 -14.52
N GLN A 198 -3.02 14.83 -14.02
CA GLN A 198 -2.37 15.01 -12.72
C GLN A 198 -3.25 14.51 -11.58
N PHE A 199 -4.57 14.63 -11.68
CA PHE A 199 -5.49 14.00 -10.74
C PHE A 199 -5.38 12.48 -10.75
N ASN A 200 -5.30 11.86 -11.92
CA ASN A 200 -5.08 10.41 -12.03
C ASN A 200 -3.78 9.97 -11.36
N LYS A 201 -2.69 10.75 -11.51
CA LYS A 201 -1.42 10.49 -10.80
C LYS A 201 -1.59 10.64 -9.29
N LEU A 202 -2.27 11.70 -8.85
CA LEU A 202 -2.52 11.98 -7.44
C LEU A 202 -3.32 10.86 -6.75
N VAL A 203 -4.39 10.38 -7.38
CA VAL A 203 -5.25 9.29 -6.87
C VAL A 203 -4.50 7.96 -6.78
N ARG A 204 -3.62 7.66 -7.74
CA ARG A 204 -2.72 6.49 -7.68
C ARG A 204 -1.79 6.59 -6.48
N HIS A 205 -1.17 7.75 -6.30
CA HIS A 205 -0.21 7.97 -5.20
C HIS A 205 -0.88 7.99 -3.83
N GLN A 206 -2.12 8.49 -3.75
CA GLN A 206 -2.95 8.47 -2.54
C GLN A 206 -3.12 7.05 -1.97
N SER A 207 -3.34 6.05 -2.81
CA SER A 207 -3.47 4.66 -2.35
C SER A 207 -2.17 4.14 -1.74
N ILE A 208 -1.02 4.54 -2.28
CA ILE A 208 0.31 4.19 -1.75
C ILE A 208 0.50 4.86 -0.38
N LEU A 209 0.21 6.17 -0.29
CA LEU A 209 0.30 6.91 0.96
C LEU A 209 -0.61 6.32 2.05
N ALA A 210 -1.85 5.97 1.71
CA ALA A 210 -2.80 5.35 2.65
C ALA A 210 -2.27 4.01 3.19
N ASP A 211 -1.74 3.14 2.32
CA ASP A 211 -1.13 1.86 2.71
C ASP A 211 0.06 2.09 3.67
N ARG A 212 0.92 3.09 3.41
CA ARG A 212 2.08 3.41 4.28
C ARG A 212 1.67 4.03 5.61
N GLN A 213 0.68 4.92 5.61
CA GLN A 213 0.13 5.45 6.85
C GLN A 213 -0.49 4.33 7.69
N GLN A 214 -1.20 3.37 7.07
CA GLN A 214 -1.78 2.26 7.80
C GLN A 214 -0.73 1.31 8.37
N ALA A 215 0.32 0.99 7.61
CA ALA A 215 1.45 0.21 8.11
C ALA A 215 2.15 0.90 9.30
N SER A 216 2.30 2.23 9.23
CA SER A 216 2.83 3.05 10.32
C SER A 216 1.92 3.01 11.56
N ARG A 217 0.60 3.17 11.40
CA ARG A 217 -0.38 3.02 12.50
C ARG A 217 -0.30 1.64 13.15
N ASP A 218 -0.26 0.58 12.37
CA ASP A 218 -0.27 -0.79 12.91
C ASP A 218 0.97 -1.11 13.75
N LEU A 219 2.12 -0.52 13.43
CA LEU A 219 3.37 -0.76 14.13
C LEU A 219 3.57 0.19 15.33
N ILE A 220 3.17 1.45 15.17
CA ILE A 220 3.28 2.48 16.21
C ILE A 220 2.18 2.26 17.26
N LEU A 221 0.92 2.14 16.81
CA LEU A 221 -0.24 2.24 17.69
C LEU A 221 -0.53 1.02 18.57
N ARG A 222 0.02 -0.16 18.22
CA ARG A 222 -0.23 -1.42 18.95
C ARG A 222 0.70 -1.66 20.14
N ALA A 223 1.79 -0.90 20.26
CA ALA A 223 2.88 -1.21 21.20
C ALA A 223 3.44 0.07 21.85
N HIS A 224 2.60 0.83 22.56
CA HIS A 224 2.94 2.12 23.16
C HIS A 224 3.36 2.07 24.64
N GLN A 225 4.26 1.15 25.02
CA GLN A 225 4.52 0.95 26.45
C GLN A 225 5.58 1.91 27.04
N ASN A 226 6.30 2.70 26.22
CA ASN A 226 7.48 3.47 26.68
C ASN A 226 7.49 4.92 26.17
N SER A 227 8.03 5.85 26.99
CA SER A 227 8.23 7.27 26.65
C SER A 227 9.04 7.50 25.36
N LYS A 228 9.98 6.61 25.04
CA LYS A 228 10.76 6.67 23.78
C LYS A 228 9.88 6.54 22.53
N ASP A 229 8.76 5.83 22.61
CA ASP A 229 7.85 5.67 21.48
C ASP A 229 6.93 6.90 21.29
N ALA A 230 6.82 7.78 22.29
CA ALA A 230 5.97 8.97 22.23
C ALA A 230 6.38 9.94 21.12
N ILE A 231 7.68 10.10 20.84
CA ILE A 231 8.17 10.92 19.72
C ILE A 231 7.63 10.41 18.39
N VAL A 232 7.72 9.10 18.15
CA VAL A 232 7.27 8.47 16.91
C VAL A 232 5.75 8.59 16.75
N VAL A 233 4.99 8.47 17.86
CA VAL A 233 3.54 8.73 17.89
C VAL A 233 3.23 10.17 17.52
N GLN A 234 3.92 11.13 18.14
CA GLN A 234 3.64 12.53 17.92
C GLN A 234 3.94 12.96 16.48
N VAL A 235 5.09 12.55 15.94
CA VAL A 235 5.44 12.80 14.53
C VAL A 235 4.39 12.17 13.60
N HIS A 236 3.87 10.98 13.93
CA HIS A 236 2.79 10.35 13.18
C HIS A 236 1.48 11.16 13.23
N VAL A 237 1.09 11.68 14.40
CA VAL A 237 -0.11 12.52 14.54
C VAL A 237 0.03 13.82 13.75
N CYS A 238 1.16 14.52 13.88
CA CYS A 238 1.46 15.72 13.10
C CYS A 238 1.41 15.45 11.59
N MET A 239 1.92 14.29 11.13
CA MET A 239 1.81 13.87 9.73
C MET A 239 0.35 13.73 9.27
N LEU A 240 -0.54 13.15 10.11
CA LEU A 240 -1.96 12.99 9.77
C LEU A 240 -2.70 14.34 9.71
N ASP A 241 -2.38 15.26 10.61
CA ASP A 241 -2.97 16.61 10.64
C ASP A 241 -2.47 17.45 9.45
N LEU A 242 -1.18 17.35 9.12
CA LEU A 242 -0.59 17.94 7.93
C LEU A 242 -1.28 17.42 6.66
N TYR A 243 -1.49 16.12 6.56
CA TYR A 243 -2.19 15.50 5.43
C TYR A 243 -3.64 16.00 5.28
N GLU A 244 -4.39 16.18 6.38
CA GLU A 244 -5.74 16.77 6.32
C GLU A 244 -5.71 18.20 5.76
N LEU A 245 -4.74 19.01 6.19
CA LEU A 245 -4.61 20.37 5.70
C LEU A 245 -4.24 20.41 4.21
N ILE A 246 -3.31 19.53 3.79
CA ILE A 246 -2.95 19.37 2.38
C ILE A 246 -4.18 18.96 1.56
N LEU A 247 -5.04 18.08 2.06
CA LEU A 247 -6.24 17.66 1.33
C LEU A 247 -7.17 18.85 1.04
N SER A 248 -7.30 19.80 1.97
CA SER A 248 -8.15 20.99 1.82
C SER A 248 -7.76 21.93 0.66
N THR A 249 -6.52 21.84 0.15
CA THR A 249 -6.05 22.64 -1.00
C THR A 249 -6.66 22.20 -2.34
N HIS A 250 -7.22 20.98 -2.40
CA HIS A 250 -7.65 20.36 -3.65
C HIS A 250 -8.77 21.14 -4.37
N THR A 251 -9.63 21.80 -3.62
CA THR A 251 -10.83 22.48 -4.14
C THR A 251 -10.55 23.79 -4.88
N ASP A 252 -9.32 24.31 -4.83
CA ASP A 252 -9.02 25.67 -5.33
C ASP A 252 -8.22 25.68 -6.65
N TYR A 253 -7.65 24.56 -7.10
CA TYR A 253 -6.72 24.54 -8.26
C TYR A 253 -7.37 25.00 -9.57
N ALA A 254 -8.57 24.52 -9.87
CA ALA A 254 -9.28 24.90 -11.09
C ALA A 254 -9.59 26.41 -11.13
N GLN A 255 -9.97 26.98 -9.97
CA GLN A 255 -10.26 28.41 -9.84
C GLN A 255 -9.00 29.27 -9.89
N LEU A 256 -7.90 28.81 -9.28
CA LEU A 256 -6.61 29.48 -9.38
C LEU A 256 -6.15 29.58 -10.83
N ARG A 257 -6.21 28.47 -11.59
CA ARG A 257 -5.82 28.49 -13.00
C ARG A 257 -6.75 29.36 -13.85
N MET A 258 -8.05 29.36 -13.55
CA MET A 258 -9.02 30.19 -14.28
C MET A 258 -8.76 31.68 -14.12
N HIS A 259 -8.41 32.14 -12.92
CA HIS A 259 -8.25 33.58 -12.64
C HIS A 259 -6.81 34.09 -12.66
N LEU A 260 -5.82 33.20 -12.54
CA LEU A 260 -4.39 33.57 -12.36
C LEU A 260 -3.45 32.87 -13.34
N ALA A 261 -3.95 32.28 -14.44
CA ALA A 261 -3.12 31.60 -15.45
C ALA A 261 -1.93 32.45 -15.93
N ASP A 262 -2.14 33.75 -16.12
CA ASP A 262 -1.15 34.68 -16.66
C ASP A 262 -0.28 35.36 -15.57
N SER A 263 -0.57 35.11 -14.28
CA SER A 263 0.21 35.70 -13.18
C SER A 263 1.41 34.82 -12.82
N PRO A 264 2.58 35.42 -12.52
CA PRO A 264 3.74 34.67 -12.04
C PRO A 264 3.47 33.98 -10.68
N VAL A 265 2.40 34.36 -9.98
CA VAL A 265 2.04 33.79 -8.67
C VAL A 265 1.85 32.28 -8.70
N LEU A 266 1.38 31.71 -9.83
CA LEU A 266 1.23 30.26 -9.95
C LEU A 266 2.58 29.55 -9.86
N LYS A 267 3.64 30.13 -10.43
CA LYS A 267 5.00 29.61 -10.29
C LYS A 267 5.49 29.74 -8.84
N THR A 268 5.21 30.85 -8.18
CA THR A 268 5.55 31.03 -6.76
C THR A 268 4.85 30.02 -5.85
N LEU A 269 3.57 29.73 -6.11
CA LEU A 269 2.79 28.71 -5.39
C LEU A 269 3.32 27.29 -5.67
N HIS A 270 3.72 27.01 -6.91
CA HIS A 270 4.42 25.78 -7.27
C HIS A 270 5.70 25.63 -6.43
N ASP A 271 6.54 26.66 -6.39
CA ASP A 271 7.84 26.62 -5.71
C ASP A 271 7.67 26.49 -4.18
N LEU A 272 6.65 27.13 -3.59
CA LEU A 272 6.26 26.93 -2.19
C LEU A 272 5.86 25.47 -1.89
N ALA A 273 5.02 24.88 -2.73
CA ALA A 273 4.60 23.48 -2.57
C ALA A 273 5.78 22.53 -2.74
N TYR A 274 6.65 22.78 -3.72
CA TYR A 274 7.86 22.01 -3.94
C TYR A 274 8.83 22.10 -2.75
N LYS A 275 9.07 23.30 -2.21
CA LYS A 275 9.86 23.51 -0.99
C LYS A 275 9.26 22.78 0.22
N ALA A 276 7.95 22.83 0.39
CA ALA A 276 7.25 22.11 1.46
C ALA A 276 7.43 20.59 1.34
N ALA A 277 7.40 20.04 0.13
CA ALA A 277 7.70 18.63 -0.10
C ALA A 277 9.15 18.28 0.33
N ARG A 278 10.13 19.11 -0.04
CA ARG A 278 11.54 18.91 0.36
C ARG A 278 11.75 19.03 1.86
N ASP A 279 10.99 19.88 2.54
CA ASP A 279 11.10 20.07 4.00
C ASP A 279 10.54 18.87 4.76
N ILE A 280 9.42 18.29 4.31
CA ILE A 280 8.93 17.02 4.86
C ILE A 280 9.93 15.89 4.59
N GLU A 281 10.58 15.90 3.43
CA GLU A 281 11.62 14.92 3.08
C GLU A 281 12.83 15.03 4.02
N SER A 282 13.22 16.24 4.45
CA SER A 282 14.29 16.45 5.42
C SER A 282 13.95 15.82 6.78
N VAL A 283 12.72 16.05 7.27
CA VAL A 283 12.21 15.40 8.49
C VAL A 283 12.23 13.88 8.36
N ALA A 284 11.71 13.36 7.25
CA ALA A 284 11.70 11.93 7.01
C ALA A 284 13.11 11.34 7.07
N TYR A 285 14.09 12.04 6.48
CA TYR A 285 15.49 11.64 6.48
C TYR A 285 16.10 11.62 7.89
N ASP A 286 15.87 12.64 8.70
CA ASP A 286 16.40 12.68 10.08
C ASP A 286 15.76 11.62 10.98
N VAL A 287 14.45 11.38 10.82
CA VAL A 287 13.73 10.30 11.51
C VAL A 287 14.33 8.93 11.17
N THR A 288 14.69 8.66 9.90
CA THR A 288 15.37 7.39 9.55
C THR A 288 16.71 7.22 10.26
N ARG A 289 17.43 8.32 10.48
CA ARG A 289 18.76 8.34 11.09
C ARG A 289 18.73 8.36 12.62
N LYS A 290 17.55 8.48 13.23
CA LYS A 290 17.39 8.72 14.67
C LYS A 290 18.08 10.03 15.08
N LYS A 291 17.90 11.07 14.27
CA LYS A 291 18.30 12.44 14.59
C LYS A 291 17.05 13.30 14.76
N ALA A 292 17.17 14.33 15.60
CA ALA A 292 16.18 15.39 15.64
C ALA A 292 16.31 16.20 14.35
N SER A 293 15.16 16.59 13.77
CA SER A 293 15.13 17.40 12.55
C SER A 293 15.05 18.87 12.87
N TYR A 294 15.62 19.71 12.00
CA TYR A 294 15.65 21.16 12.14
C TYR A 294 15.25 21.80 10.80
N ALA A 295 14.53 22.92 10.89
CA ALA A 295 14.08 23.65 9.71
C ALA A 295 15.27 24.34 9.03
N GLU A 296 15.70 23.81 7.88
CA GLU A 296 16.77 24.37 7.05
C GLU A 296 16.22 25.20 5.88
N ILE A 297 14.97 24.95 5.46
CA ILE A 297 14.37 25.55 4.27
C ILE A 297 13.67 26.87 4.64
N SER A 298 14.06 27.96 3.99
CA SER A 298 13.35 29.24 4.09
C SER A 298 12.25 29.35 3.03
N TYR A 299 11.08 29.79 3.49
CA TYR A 299 9.90 30.10 2.68
C TYR A 299 9.66 31.61 2.51
N THR A 300 10.47 32.46 3.16
CA THR A 300 10.21 33.90 3.23
C THR A 300 10.17 34.56 1.85
N PRO A 301 11.08 34.30 0.90
CA PRO A 301 11.08 35.03 -0.38
C PRO A 301 9.81 34.77 -1.20
N GLU A 302 9.36 33.52 -1.25
CA GLU A 302 8.15 33.17 -2.01
C GLU A 302 6.87 33.62 -1.29
N LEU A 303 6.85 33.62 0.05
CA LEU A 303 5.73 34.18 0.80
C LEU A 303 5.62 35.69 0.56
N ASP A 304 6.73 36.42 0.58
CA ASP A 304 6.76 37.86 0.31
C ASP A 304 6.29 38.15 -1.12
N ALA A 305 6.74 37.37 -2.11
CA ALA A 305 6.26 37.48 -3.49
C ALA A 305 4.74 37.22 -3.64
N VAL A 306 4.16 36.31 -2.86
CA VAL A 306 2.70 36.11 -2.83
C VAL A 306 1.98 37.31 -2.20
N GLU A 307 2.54 37.92 -1.15
CA GLU A 307 1.96 39.13 -0.54
C GLU A 307 2.04 40.33 -1.49
N GLU A 308 3.14 40.47 -2.25
CA GLU A 308 3.29 41.49 -3.30
C GLU A 308 2.24 41.35 -4.41
N GLU A 309 2.03 40.13 -4.92
CA GLU A 309 0.98 39.85 -5.91
C GLU A 309 -0.42 40.12 -5.35
N LEU A 310 -0.68 39.77 -4.09
CA LEU A 310 -1.93 40.11 -3.41
C LEU A 310 -2.16 41.62 -3.34
N ALA A 311 -1.13 42.40 -3.03
CA ALA A 311 -1.17 43.85 -3.01
C ALA A 311 -1.34 44.44 -4.43
N ALA A 312 -0.73 43.83 -5.45
CA ALA A 312 -0.89 44.24 -6.85
C ALA A 312 -2.33 44.01 -7.35
N ILE A 313 -2.94 42.87 -7.02
CA ILE A 313 -4.35 42.59 -7.36
C ILE A 313 -5.28 43.56 -6.62
N GLN A 314 -5.02 43.85 -5.34
CA GLN A 314 -5.80 44.84 -4.58
C GLN A 314 -5.74 46.22 -5.24
N ARG A 315 -4.56 46.72 -5.62
CA ARG A 315 -4.42 48.00 -6.33
C ARG A 315 -5.21 48.04 -7.64
N ARG A 316 -5.20 46.95 -8.41
CA ARG A 316 -6.00 46.84 -9.66
C ARG A 316 -7.50 46.89 -9.39
N ILE A 317 -7.97 46.34 -8.27
CA ILE A 317 -9.37 46.43 -7.86
C ILE A 317 -9.71 47.87 -7.46
N ASP A 318 -8.81 48.54 -6.74
CA ASP A 318 -8.98 49.95 -6.34
C ASP A 318 -8.99 50.88 -7.57
N GLU A 319 -8.28 50.51 -8.65
CA GLU A 319 -8.33 51.12 -9.98
C GLU A 319 -9.61 50.78 -10.79
N GLY A 320 -10.54 49.99 -10.24
CA GLY A 320 -11.82 49.64 -10.85
C GLY A 320 -11.82 48.37 -11.72
N LYS A 321 -10.76 47.55 -11.72
CA LYS A 321 -10.73 46.29 -12.49
C LYS A 321 -11.46 45.16 -11.74
N PRO A 322 -12.23 44.30 -12.42
CA PRO A 322 -13.02 43.23 -11.79
C PRO A 322 -12.15 42.01 -11.43
N GLN A 323 -11.31 42.12 -10.39
CA GLN A 323 -10.40 41.03 -9.93
C GLN A 323 -10.70 40.50 -8.52
N GLN A 324 -11.89 40.79 -7.97
CA GLN A 324 -12.27 40.40 -6.60
C GLN A 324 -12.22 38.89 -6.36
N GLU A 325 -12.62 38.07 -7.35
CA GLU A 325 -12.55 36.61 -7.23
C GLU A 325 -11.10 36.11 -7.20
N ALA A 326 -10.25 36.63 -8.08
CA ALA A 326 -8.81 36.29 -8.11
C ALA A 326 -8.15 36.59 -6.75
N LEU A 327 -8.45 37.75 -6.18
CA LEU A 327 -7.98 38.15 -4.85
C LEU A 327 -8.47 37.18 -3.76
N ALA A 328 -9.75 36.83 -3.76
CA ALA A 328 -10.34 35.94 -2.76
C ALA A 328 -9.73 34.53 -2.82
N VAL A 329 -9.55 33.97 -4.03
CA VAL A 329 -8.96 32.64 -4.22
C VAL A 329 -7.49 32.64 -3.80
N LEU A 330 -6.71 33.65 -4.21
CA LEU A 330 -5.29 33.73 -3.81
C LEU A 330 -5.13 33.93 -2.31
N ARG A 331 -5.94 34.79 -1.67
CA ARG A 331 -5.92 34.97 -0.20
C ARG A 331 -6.23 33.67 0.54
N ALA A 332 -7.25 32.94 0.07
CA ALA A 332 -7.62 31.65 0.65
C ALA A 332 -6.46 30.65 0.55
N GLN A 333 -5.77 30.59 -0.60
CA GLN A 333 -4.63 29.70 -0.77
C GLN A 333 -3.39 30.10 0.00
N ARG A 334 -3.05 31.39 0.03
CA ARG A 334 -1.99 31.93 0.89
C ARG A 334 -2.18 31.51 2.34
N ASN A 335 -3.41 31.61 2.86
CA ASN A 335 -3.73 31.20 4.23
C ASN A 335 -3.53 29.70 4.47
N LYS A 336 -3.91 28.85 3.49
CA LYS A 336 -3.70 27.40 3.58
C LYS A 336 -2.20 27.06 3.56
N ILE A 337 -1.43 27.66 2.66
CA ILE A 337 0.03 27.44 2.57
C ILE A 337 0.74 27.86 3.86
N ARG A 338 0.41 29.03 4.42
CA ARG A 338 1.00 29.47 5.70
C ARG A 338 0.68 28.49 6.84
N ALA A 339 -0.52 27.92 6.87
CA ALA A 339 -0.89 26.89 7.84
C ALA A 339 -0.11 25.58 7.62
N ILE A 340 0.13 25.18 6.35
CA ILE A 340 0.94 24.00 5.99
C ILE A 340 2.38 24.20 6.47
N ILE A 341 3.00 25.34 6.17
CA ILE A 341 4.37 25.66 6.61
C ILE A 341 4.47 25.65 8.13
N LYS A 342 3.49 26.22 8.84
CA LYS A 342 3.45 26.16 10.31
C LYS A 342 3.42 24.71 10.82
N MET A 343 2.58 23.86 10.24
CA MET A 343 2.45 22.45 10.62
C MET A 343 3.72 21.65 10.30
N ILE A 344 4.45 21.98 9.23
CA ILE A 344 5.77 21.42 8.95
C ILE A 344 6.77 21.83 10.04
N GLY A 345 6.72 23.08 10.51
CA GLY A 345 7.49 23.53 11.68
C GLY A 345 7.13 22.75 12.96
N GLU A 346 5.85 22.47 13.20
CA GLU A 346 5.40 21.61 14.31
C GLU A 346 5.89 20.17 14.17
N LEU A 347 5.97 19.65 12.93
CA LEU A 347 6.53 18.34 12.62
C LEU A 347 8.03 18.25 12.96
N HIS A 348 8.81 19.29 12.65
CA HIS A 348 10.21 19.42 13.09
C HIS A 348 10.31 19.39 14.62
N GLN A 349 9.52 20.21 15.31
CA GLN A 349 9.52 20.26 16.78
C GLN A 349 9.09 18.94 17.42
N ALA A 350 8.14 18.22 16.82
CA ALA A 350 7.70 16.91 17.29
C ALA A 350 8.82 15.87 17.28
N SER A 351 9.79 16.01 16.37
CA SER A 351 10.98 15.13 16.34
C SER A 351 12.02 15.47 17.42
N GLN A 352 11.98 16.69 17.97
CA GLN A 352 12.97 17.21 18.93
C GLN A 352 12.54 17.00 20.38
N LYS A 353 11.25 17.18 20.69
CA LYS A 353 10.74 17.19 22.06
C LYS A 353 10.75 15.80 22.69
N ILE A 354 11.20 15.72 23.95
CA ILE A 354 10.99 14.55 24.80
C ILE A 354 9.58 14.68 25.38
N TYR A 355 8.73 13.71 25.11
CA TYR A 355 7.37 13.67 25.62
C TYR A 355 7.33 12.74 26.84
N ASP A 356 7.01 13.29 28.01
CA ASP A 356 6.86 12.51 29.26
C ASP A 356 5.60 11.63 29.24
N THR A 357 4.57 12.06 28.51
CA THR A 357 3.32 11.33 28.30
C THR A 357 3.00 11.22 26.81
N THR A 358 2.46 10.07 26.40
CA THR A 358 1.85 9.92 25.07
C THR A 358 0.62 10.83 24.97
N PRO A 359 0.32 11.42 23.79
CA PRO A 359 -0.77 12.38 23.62
C PRO A 359 -2.14 11.81 24.04
N PHE A 360 -3.15 12.69 24.23
CA PHE A 360 -4.56 12.54 24.68
C PHE A 360 -5.35 11.25 24.31
N TRP A 361 -4.82 10.41 23.43
CA TRP A 361 -5.42 9.18 22.89
C TRP A 361 -5.16 7.94 23.75
N VAL A 362 -4.49 8.06 24.90
CA VAL A 362 -4.13 6.93 25.77
C VAL A 362 -5.36 6.14 26.25
N ASP A 363 -6.46 6.83 26.50
CA ASP A 363 -7.70 6.24 27.04
C ASP A 363 -8.74 5.90 25.96
N ALA A 364 -8.48 6.22 24.69
CA ALA A 364 -9.40 5.96 23.60
C ALA A 364 -9.16 4.57 22.98
N ASP A 365 -10.23 3.85 22.63
CA ASP A 365 -10.10 2.55 21.95
C ASP A 365 -9.53 2.75 20.53
N MET A 366 -8.23 2.49 20.38
CA MET A 366 -7.53 2.61 19.10
C MET A 366 -7.84 1.45 18.13
N GLY A 367 -8.60 0.44 18.55
CA GLY A 367 -9.03 -0.70 17.74
C GLY A 367 -9.54 -0.35 16.33
N PRO A 368 -10.34 0.71 16.12
CA PRO A 368 -10.81 1.13 14.79
C PRO A 368 -9.72 1.71 13.87
N PHE A 369 -8.62 2.22 14.42
CA PHE A 369 -7.48 2.72 13.64
C PHE A 369 -6.54 1.59 13.19
N LEU A 370 -6.61 0.44 13.85
CA LEU A 370 -5.76 -0.73 13.61
C LEU A 370 -6.39 -1.69 12.60
N SER A 371 -5.57 -2.37 11.80
CA SER A 371 -6.04 -3.46 10.95
C SER A 371 -6.43 -4.68 11.80
N GLN A 372 -7.72 -5.00 11.88
CA GLN A 372 -8.15 -6.21 12.59
C GLN A 372 -8.03 -7.41 11.65
N GLN A 373 -7.11 -8.32 11.97
CA GLN A 373 -6.92 -9.55 11.23
C GLN A 373 -7.39 -10.70 12.11
N LYS A 374 -8.54 -11.25 11.76
CA LYS A 374 -9.08 -12.44 12.41
C LYS A 374 -8.50 -13.66 11.71
N TYR A 375 -8.15 -14.70 12.47
CA TYR A 375 -7.66 -15.97 11.93
C TYR A 375 -8.64 -17.06 12.38
N GLU A 376 -9.74 -17.19 11.64
CA GLU A 376 -10.81 -18.13 11.96
C GLU A 376 -10.99 -19.12 10.80
N LEU A 377 -11.03 -20.42 11.11
CA LEU A 377 -11.25 -21.46 10.11
C LEU A 377 -12.58 -21.28 9.36
N ARG A 378 -13.58 -20.71 10.05
CA ARG A 378 -14.90 -20.37 9.48
C ARG A 378 -14.78 -19.43 8.28
N MET A 379 -13.75 -18.58 8.20
CA MET A 379 -13.52 -17.73 7.04
C MET A 379 -13.05 -18.52 5.82
N ILE A 380 -12.21 -19.54 5.98
CA ILE A 380 -11.86 -20.41 4.84
C ILE A 380 -13.13 -21.11 4.34
N LEU A 381 -13.93 -21.65 5.27
CA LEU A 381 -15.16 -22.36 4.95
C LEU A 381 -16.22 -21.48 4.27
N SER A 382 -16.37 -20.21 4.69
CA SER A 382 -17.33 -19.29 4.05
C SER A 382 -16.95 -18.91 2.62
N HIS A 383 -15.65 -19.05 2.28
CA HIS A 383 -15.13 -18.80 0.95
C HIS A 383 -15.15 -20.03 0.03
N LEU A 384 -15.54 -21.23 0.50
CA LEU A 384 -15.70 -22.44 -0.33
C LEU A 384 -16.95 -22.37 -1.22
N ARG A 385 -16.95 -21.42 -2.17
CA ARG A 385 -18.02 -21.23 -3.16
C ARG A 385 -17.44 -20.70 -4.47
N MET A 386 -18.05 -21.07 -5.59
CA MET A 386 -17.62 -20.64 -6.93
C MET A 386 -17.73 -19.13 -7.16
N ASP A 387 -18.57 -18.44 -6.38
CA ASP A 387 -18.67 -16.98 -6.41
C ASP A 387 -17.50 -16.29 -5.71
N SER A 388 -16.71 -17.02 -4.90
CA SER A 388 -15.59 -16.43 -4.18
C SER A 388 -14.39 -16.26 -5.11
N PRO A 389 -13.84 -15.03 -5.25
CA PRO A 389 -12.63 -14.80 -6.02
C PRO A 389 -11.43 -15.63 -5.53
N ILE A 390 -11.37 -15.90 -4.22
CA ILE A 390 -10.26 -16.61 -3.60
C ILE A 390 -10.34 -18.11 -3.91
N PHE A 391 -11.53 -18.70 -3.87
CA PHE A 391 -11.73 -20.10 -4.26
C PHE A 391 -11.40 -20.33 -5.73
N ARG A 392 -11.91 -19.46 -6.63
CA ARG A 392 -11.59 -19.48 -8.05
C ARG A 392 -10.09 -19.39 -8.31
N PHE A 393 -9.40 -18.51 -7.58
CA PHE A 393 -7.95 -18.37 -7.63
C PHE A 393 -7.24 -19.66 -7.19
N SER A 394 -7.61 -20.23 -6.05
CA SER A 394 -7.01 -21.48 -5.54
C SER A 394 -7.20 -22.64 -6.49
N LEU A 395 -8.40 -22.79 -7.05
CA LEU A 395 -8.71 -23.82 -8.04
C LEU A 395 -7.90 -23.60 -9.33
N ARG A 396 -7.81 -22.36 -9.82
CA ARG A 396 -6.96 -22.00 -10.97
C ARG A 396 -5.51 -22.40 -10.77
N VAL A 397 -4.93 -22.08 -9.60
CA VAL A 397 -3.52 -22.43 -9.32
C VAL A 397 -3.34 -23.95 -9.25
N ALA A 398 -4.25 -24.66 -8.59
CA ALA A 398 -4.22 -26.12 -8.51
C ALA A 398 -4.24 -26.75 -9.92
N MET A 399 -5.15 -26.31 -10.80
CA MET A 399 -5.20 -26.78 -12.19
C MET A 399 -3.92 -26.45 -12.98
N ALA A 400 -3.38 -25.23 -12.82
CA ALA A 400 -2.15 -24.81 -13.49
C ALA A 400 -0.95 -25.66 -13.05
N ILE A 401 -0.86 -26.00 -11.76
CA ILE A 401 0.18 -26.88 -11.22
C ILE A 401 0.01 -28.30 -11.75
N SER A 402 -1.22 -28.83 -11.81
CA SER A 402 -1.47 -30.15 -12.42
C SER A 402 -0.97 -30.20 -13.87
N VAL A 403 -1.28 -29.18 -14.67
CA VAL A 403 -0.78 -29.08 -16.06
C VAL A 403 0.73 -28.91 -16.10
N GLY A 404 1.31 -28.08 -15.23
CA GLY A 404 2.77 -27.90 -15.14
C GLY A 404 3.51 -29.19 -14.81
N LEU A 405 2.99 -29.98 -13.87
CA LEU A 405 3.51 -31.31 -13.53
C LEU A 405 3.39 -32.29 -14.69
N ALA A 406 2.24 -32.30 -15.39
CA ALA A 406 2.04 -33.15 -16.56
C ALA A 406 3.00 -32.81 -17.71
N VAL A 407 3.20 -31.52 -17.99
CA VAL A 407 4.16 -31.06 -19.01
C VAL A 407 5.58 -31.44 -18.61
N ALA A 408 5.96 -31.25 -17.35
CA ALA A 408 7.30 -31.58 -16.87
C ALA A 408 7.61 -33.08 -17.02
N ALA A 409 6.62 -33.95 -16.79
CA ALA A 409 6.78 -35.40 -16.98
C ALA A 409 7.03 -35.82 -18.43
N TRP A 410 6.76 -34.97 -19.41
CA TRP A 410 6.93 -35.26 -20.84
C TRP A 410 8.23 -34.67 -21.41
N LEU A 411 8.98 -33.89 -20.62
CA LEU A 411 10.22 -33.27 -21.07
C LEU A 411 11.40 -34.26 -20.98
N PRO A 412 12.32 -34.25 -21.96
CA PRO A 412 13.43 -35.20 -22.04
C PRO A 412 14.54 -34.94 -21.01
N TYR A 413 14.64 -33.71 -20.47
CA TYR A 413 15.58 -33.34 -19.42
C TYR A 413 14.84 -33.33 -18.07
N ALA A 414 14.88 -34.46 -17.35
CA ALA A 414 14.11 -34.64 -16.12
C ALA A 414 14.69 -33.92 -14.90
N ALA A 415 15.89 -33.32 -15.01
CA ALA A 415 16.70 -32.94 -13.86
C ALA A 415 16.01 -31.95 -12.91
N HIS A 416 15.18 -31.02 -13.39
CA HIS A 416 14.62 -29.93 -12.55
C HIS A 416 13.14 -29.59 -12.81
N SER A 417 12.29 -30.60 -13.01
CA SER A 417 10.84 -30.47 -13.27
C SER A 417 10.09 -29.51 -12.31
N TYR A 418 10.58 -29.33 -11.08
CA TYR A 418 10.01 -28.43 -10.08
C TYR A 418 10.15 -26.93 -10.44
N TRP A 419 11.07 -26.55 -11.32
CA TRP A 419 11.27 -25.15 -11.75
C TRP A 419 10.09 -24.58 -12.52
N ILE A 420 9.43 -25.42 -13.33
CA ILE A 420 8.22 -25.05 -14.05
C ILE A 420 7.11 -24.74 -13.03
N VAL A 421 6.89 -25.63 -12.07
CA VAL A 421 5.87 -25.48 -11.02
C VAL A 421 6.14 -24.25 -10.15
N LEU A 422 7.39 -24.07 -9.72
CA LEU A 422 7.81 -22.90 -8.95
C LEU A 422 7.57 -21.59 -9.71
N THR A 423 7.82 -21.59 -11.03
CA THR A 423 7.57 -20.43 -11.88
C THR A 423 6.07 -20.13 -11.99
N ILE A 424 5.22 -21.15 -12.15
CA ILE A 424 3.76 -21.01 -12.17
C ILE A 424 3.27 -20.38 -10.86
N VAL A 425 3.70 -20.91 -9.72
CA VAL A 425 3.36 -20.41 -8.37
C VAL A 425 3.77 -18.95 -8.18
N ILE A 426 4.96 -18.59 -8.65
CA ILE A 426 5.50 -17.24 -8.52
C ILE A 426 4.69 -16.27 -9.37
N ILE A 427 4.39 -16.63 -10.63
CA ILE A 427 3.73 -15.76 -11.61
C ILE A 427 2.25 -15.57 -11.29
N LEU A 428 1.52 -16.65 -10.99
CA LEU A 428 0.08 -16.57 -10.73
C LEU A 428 -0.19 -15.80 -9.44
N LYS A 429 -0.97 -14.72 -9.57
CA LYS A 429 -1.47 -13.91 -8.46
C LYS A 429 -2.99 -13.81 -8.53
N PRO A 430 -3.69 -13.40 -7.44
CA PRO A 430 -5.14 -13.34 -7.43
C PRO A 430 -5.73 -12.48 -8.56
N SER A 431 -5.16 -11.29 -8.80
CA SER A 431 -5.59 -10.40 -9.89
C SER A 431 -4.80 -10.64 -11.19
N PHE A 432 -5.45 -10.32 -12.30
CA PHE A 432 -4.85 -10.43 -13.64
C PHE A 432 -3.65 -9.48 -13.79
N SER A 433 -3.81 -8.22 -13.37
CA SER A 433 -2.78 -7.17 -13.47
C SER A 433 -1.50 -7.54 -12.71
N MET A 434 -1.65 -8.09 -11.49
CA MET A 434 -0.51 -8.59 -10.72
C MET A 434 0.16 -9.77 -11.42
N THR A 435 -0.60 -10.69 -12.01
CA THR A 435 -0.06 -11.83 -12.76
C THR A 435 0.72 -11.37 -14.00
N LYS A 436 0.16 -10.42 -14.77
CA LYS A 436 0.79 -9.82 -15.94
C LYS A 436 2.11 -9.13 -15.60
N GLN A 437 2.12 -8.32 -14.54
CA GLN A 437 3.32 -7.65 -14.05
C GLN A 437 4.37 -8.67 -13.59
N ARG A 438 3.97 -9.64 -12.77
CA ARG A 438 4.85 -10.66 -12.20
C ARG A 438 5.48 -11.55 -13.28
N ARG A 439 4.70 -11.91 -14.31
CA ARG A 439 5.18 -12.62 -15.49
C ARG A 439 6.30 -11.86 -16.19
N GLY A 440 6.06 -10.58 -16.51
CA GLY A 440 7.05 -9.73 -17.18
C GLY A 440 8.33 -9.60 -16.37
N ASP A 441 8.20 -9.32 -15.07
CA ASP A 441 9.34 -9.20 -14.17
C ASP A 441 10.12 -10.51 -13.99
N ARG A 442 9.42 -11.66 -13.99
CA ARG A 442 10.05 -12.98 -13.88
C ARG A 442 10.83 -13.34 -15.15
N ILE A 443 10.22 -13.19 -16.33
CA ILE A 443 10.89 -13.48 -17.61
C ILE A 443 12.12 -12.58 -17.78
N ILE A 444 11.94 -11.25 -17.68
CA ILE A 444 13.03 -10.28 -17.86
C ILE A 444 14.11 -10.50 -16.80
N GLY A 445 13.70 -10.73 -15.55
CA GLY A 445 14.64 -10.93 -14.45
C GLY A 445 15.47 -12.21 -14.59
N THR A 446 14.86 -13.31 -15.02
CA THR A 446 15.57 -14.57 -15.23
C THR A 446 16.51 -14.49 -16.44
N ILE A 447 16.10 -13.87 -17.54
CA ILE A 447 17.00 -13.65 -18.70
C ILE A 447 18.24 -12.87 -18.28
N ILE A 448 18.06 -11.72 -17.61
CA ILE A 448 19.18 -10.90 -17.15
C ILE A 448 20.05 -11.66 -16.13
N GLY A 449 19.43 -12.37 -15.18
CA GLY A 449 20.15 -13.16 -14.19
C GLY A 449 20.96 -14.31 -14.81
N CYS A 450 20.41 -15.01 -15.79
CA CYS A 450 21.10 -16.05 -16.56
C CYS A 450 22.31 -15.48 -17.31
N VAL A 451 22.15 -14.36 -18.01
CA VAL A 451 23.24 -13.68 -18.73
C VAL A 451 24.35 -13.25 -17.77
N ILE A 452 24.00 -12.60 -16.65
CA ILE A 452 24.98 -12.17 -15.64
C ILE A 452 25.71 -13.39 -15.06
N THR A 453 25.00 -14.47 -14.76
CA THR A 453 25.59 -15.69 -14.20
C THR A 453 26.55 -16.34 -15.19
N ALA A 454 26.18 -16.45 -16.47
CA ALA A 454 27.04 -16.97 -17.53
C ALA A 454 28.34 -16.16 -17.65
N VAL A 455 28.25 -14.82 -17.62
CA VAL A 455 29.41 -13.92 -17.63
C VAL A 455 30.28 -14.15 -16.39
N ILE A 456 29.69 -14.25 -15.20
CA ILE A 456 30.44 -14.52 -13.96
C ILE A 456 31.19 -15.84 -14.07
N ILE A 457 30.52 -16.93 -14.42
CA ILE A 457 31.14 -18.27 -14.53
C ILE A 457 32.24 -18.27 -15.59
N ARG A 458 32.07 -17.56 -16.70
CA ARG A 458 33.04 -17.52 -17.81
C ARG A 458 34.32 -16.75 -17.49
N PHE A 459 34.23 -15.69 -16.67
CA PHE A 459 35.33 -14.76 -16.42
C PHE A 459 35.90 -14.84 -14.99
N LEU A 460 35.13 -15.29 -14.00
CA LEU A 460 35.56 -15.39 -12.60
C LEU A 460 35.80 -16.85 -12.24
N ASN A 461 37.07 -17.27 -12.25
CA ASN A 461 37.47 -18.62 -11.85
C ASN A 461 37.83 -18.72 -10.35
N HIS A 462 37.72 -17.63 -9.59
CA HIS A 462 38.05 -17.59 -8.16
C HIS A 462 36.82 -17.91 -7.30
N PRO A 463 36.80 -19.04 -6.57
CA PRO A 463 35.65 -19.44 -5.74
C PRO A 463 35.24 -18.38 -4.71
N ALA A 464 36.20 -17.66 -4.14
CA ALA A 464 35.96 -16.57 -3.20
C ALA A 464 35.16 -15.41 -3.83
N ALA A 465 35.42 -15.08 -5.09
CA ALA A 465 34.71 -14.02 -5.80
C ALA A 465 33.26 -14.46 -6.11
N ILE A 466 33.07 -15.71 -6.54
CA ILE A 466 31.74 -16.30 -6.76
C ILE A 466 30.92 -16.30 -5.46
N LEU A 467 31.54 -16.70 -4.34
CA LEU A 467 30.90 -16.68 -3.02
C LEU A 467 30.52 -15.26 -2.59
N GLY A 468 31.39 -14.28 -2.82
CA GLY A 468 31.09 -12.86 -2.54
C GLY A 468 29.87 -12.38 -3.32
N ILE A 469 29.77 -12.70 -4.61
CA ILE A 469 28.62 -12.36 -5.44
C ILE A 469 27.35 -13.10 -4.99
N LEU A 470 27.47 -14.36 -4.60
CA LEU A 470 26.36 -15.15 -4.07
C LEU A 470 25.79 -14.52 -2.78
N VAL A 471 26.65 -14.04 -1.87
CA VAL A 471 26.23 -13.31 -0.67
C VAL A 471 25.51 -12.01 -1.05
N LEU A 472 26.04 -11.24 -2.01
CA LEU A 472 25.37 -10.02 -2.49
C LEU A 472 24.00 -10.31 -3.12
N ALA A 473 23.87 -11.39 -3.90
CA ALA A 473 22.59 -11.82 -4.48
C ALA A 473 21.58 -12.27 -3.39
N THR A 474 22.09 -12.89 -2.33
CA THR A 474 21.29 -13.29 -1.16
C THR A 474 20.77 -12.08 -0.38
N VAL A 475 21.56 -11.00 -0.26
CA VAL A 475 21.11 -9.71 0.32
C VAL A 475 20.11 -9.03 -0.62
N ALA A 476 20.40 -8.97 -1.92
CA ALA A 476 19.60 -8.23 -2.88
C ALA A 476 18.17 -8.79 -3.05
N THR A 477 18.01 -10.11 -2.96
CA THR A 477 16.70 -10.79 -3.10
C THR A 477 15.61 -10.20 -2.19
N PRO A 478 15.69 -10.31 -0.85
CA PRO A 478 14.74 -9.72 0.10
C PRO A 478 14.73 -8.18 0.10
N THR A 479 15.82 -7.52 -0.28
CA THR A 479 15.84 -6.04 -0.40
C THR A 479 14.91 -5.54 -1.50
N PHE A 480 14.91 -6.21 -2.66
CA PHE A 480 14.13 -5.74 -3.80
C PHE A 480 12.75 -6.38 -3.95
N ILE A 481 12.42 -7.43 -3.20
CA ILE A 481 11.17 -8.19 -3.37
C ILE A 481 9.91 -7.31 -3.21
N TYR A 482 9.96 -6.32 -2.32
CA TYR A 482 8.88 -5.37 -2.04
C TYR A 482 9.04 -4.01 -2.74
N LEU A 483 10.22 -3.71 -3.30
CA LEU A 483 10.49 -2.45 -4.02
C LEU A 483 10.19 -2.58 -5.50
N ARG A 484 10.90 -3.49 -6.17
CA ARG A 484 10.79 -3.78 -7.60
C ARG A 484 11.14 -5.24 -7.81
N TYR A 485 10.11 -6.06 -7.95
CA TYR A 485 10.27 -7.50 -8.03
C TYR A 485 11.22 -7.95 -9.14
N ARG A 486 11.30 -7.22 -10.27
CA ARG A 486 12.29 -7.48 -11.32
C ARG A 486 13.71 -7.63 -10.79
N TYR A 487 14.17 -6.74 -9.91
CA TYR A 487 15.52 -6.81 -9.36
C TYR A 487 15.69 -8.00 -8.41
N ALA A 488 14.64 -8.35 -7.65
CA ALA A 488 14.64 -9.58 -6.86
C ALA A 488 14.68 -10.83 -7.75
N ALA A 489 13.99 -10.85 -8.89
CA ALA A 489 14.02 -11.97 -9.83
C ALA A 489 15.41 -12.17 -10.46
N ILE A 490 16.13 -11.08 -10.75
CA ILE A 490 17.54 -11.11 -11.19
C ILE A 490 18.39 -11.73 -10.07
N ALA A 491 18.31 -11.18 -8.86
CA ALA A 491 19.11 -11.63 -7.72
C ALA A 491 18.86 -13.11 -7.38
N VAL A 492 17.60 -13.56 -7.37
CA VAL A 492 17.24 -14.97 -7.14
C VAL A 492 17.80 -15.88 -8.23
N SER A 493 17.76 -15.45 -9.49
CA SER A 493 18.27 -16.26 -10.60
C SER A 493 19.79 -16.42 -10.50
N ILE A 494 20.51 -15.33 -10.19
CA ILE A 494 21.95 -15.37 -9.93
C ILE A 494 22.25 -16.26 -8.71
N MET A 495 21.52 -16.08 -7.62
CA MET A 495 21.71 -16.84 -6.38
C MET A 495 21.58 -18.34 -6.62
N ILE A 496 20.49 -18.79 -7.27
CA ILE A 496 20.24 -20.22 -7.51
C ILE A 496 21.27 -20.80 -8.49
N LEU A 497 21.55 -20.12 -9.61
CA LEU A 497 22.47 -20.64 -10.62
C LEU A 497 23.92 -20.72 -10.10
N LEU A 498 24.39 -19.70 -9.36
CA LEU A 498 25.71 -19.74 -8.74
C LEU A 498 25.78 -20.80 -7.63
N GLN A 499 24.73 -20.96 -6.83
CA GLN A 499 24.68 -22.01 -5.82
C GLN A 499 24.79 -23.40 -6.45
N MET A 500 24.05 -23.66 -7.53
CA MET A 500 24.10 -24.95 -8.24
C MET A 500 25.46 -25.18 -8.93
N HIS A 501 26.04 -24.14 -9.53
CA HIS A 501 27.38 -24.21 -10.12
C HIS A 501 28.46 -24.61 -9.09
N LEU A 502 28.36 -24.12 -7.85
CA LEU A 502 29.28 -24.49 -6.77
C LEU A 502 29.09 -25.92 -6.27
N ILE A 503 27.87 -26.47 -6.35
CA ILE A 503 27.55 -27.84 -5.91
C ILE A 503 27.94 -28.87 -6.98
N ALA A 504 27.67 -28.59 -8.25
CA ALA A 504 27.97 -29.47 -9.38
C ALA A 504 28.67 -28.69 -10.51
N PRO A 505 30.01 -28.50 -10.42
CA PRO A 505 30.77 -27.79 -11.45
C PRO A 505 30.72 -28.54 -12.79
N GLY A 506 30.48 -27.84 -13.90
CA GLY A 506 30.54 -28.38 -15.27
C GLY A 506 29.21 -28.72 -15.94
N ASN A 507 28.07 -28.48 -15.28
CA ASN A 507 26.76 -28.57 -15.92
C ASN A 507 26.37 -27.23 -16.59
N ASP A 508 26.88 -26.98 -17.80
CA ASP A 508 26.66 -25.73 -18.54
C ASP A 508 25.21 -25.59 -19.05
N ASP A 509 24.46 -26.70 -19.15
CA ASP A 509 23.07 -26.72 -19.63
C ASP A 509 22.09 -26.12 -18.62
N LEU A 510 22.47 -26.02 -17.34
CA LEU A 510 21.63 -25.51 -16.25
C LEU A 510 21.02 -24.13 -16.54
N ILE A 511 21.79 -23.26 -17.21
CA ILE A 511 21.33 -21.92 -17.57
C ILE A 511 20.22 -21.98 -18.63
N MET A 512 20.37 -22.87 -19.62
CA MET A 512 19.39 -23.05 -20.68
C MET A 512 18.14 -23.75 -20.17
N GLU A 513 18.27 -24.81 -19.37
CA GLU A 513 17.15 -25.46 -18.69
C GLU A 513 16.33 -24.44 -17.89
N ARG A 514 17.01 -23.56 -17.15
CA ARG A 514 16.34 -22.52 -16.35
C ARG A 514 15.54 -21.54 -17.22
N LEU A 515 16.05 -21.17 -18.38
CA LEU A 515 15.35 -20.30 -19.32
C LEU A 515 14.10 -21.00 -19.89
N VAL A 516 14.26 -22.23 -20.40
CA VAL A 516 13.17 -23.01 -20.98
C VAL A 516 12.04 -23.23 -19.96
N ASP A 517 12.38 -23.66 -18.74
CA ASP A 517 11.41 -23.91 -17.68
C ASP A 517 10.66 -22.64 -17.26
N THR A 518 11.35 -21.49 -17.31
CA THR A 518 10.73 -20.20 -17.02
C THR A 518 9.72 -19.81 -18.11
N PHE A 519 10.04 -20.06 -19.38
CA PHE A 519 9.12 -19.81 -20.49
C PHE A 519 7.91 -20.75 -20.46
N ILE A 520 8.12 -22.04 -20.20
CA ILE A 520 7.03 -23.03 -20.06
C ILE A 520 6.11 -22.63 -18.90
N GLY A 521 6.69 -22.36 -17.71
CA GLY A 521 5.91 -21.93 -16.55
C GLY A 521 5.14 -20.62 -16.79
N ALA A 522 5.75 -19.66 -17.50
CA ALA A 522 5.09 -18.42 -17.87
C ALA A 522 3.97 -18.59 -18.91
N ALA A 523 4.11 -19.52 -19.84
CA ALA A 523 3.09 -19.87 -20.83
C ALA A 523 1.87 -20.50 -20.14
N VAL A 524 2.09 -21.51 -19.28
CA VAL A 524 1.03 -22.15 -18.48
C VAL A 524 0.33 -21.11 -17.59
N ALA A 525 1.09 -20.29 -16.84
CA ALA A 525 0.51 -19.25 -16.01
C ALA A 525 -0.31 -18.22 -16.81
N THR A 526 0.12 -17.90 -18.04
CA THR A 526 -0.63 -16.99 -18.92
C THR A 526 -1.94 -17.62 -19.40
N ALA A 527 -1.92 -18.88 -19.84
CA ALA A 527 -3.14 -19.58 -20.24
C ALA A 527 -4.16 -19.63 -19.08
N PHE A 528 -3.69 -20.01 -17.89
CA PHE A 528 -4.55 -20.07 -16.71
C PHE A 528 -4.97 -18.70 -16.19
N SER A 529 -4.30 -17.59 -16.53
CA SER A 529 -4.73 -16.25 -16.12
C SER A 529 -6.13 -15.85 -16.61
N PHE A 530 -6.60 -16.47 -17.70
CA PHE A 530 -7.95 -16.31 -18.25
C PHE A 530 -8.96 -17.34 -17.71
N VAL A 531 -8.50 -18.47 -17.19
CA VAL A 531 -9.34 -19.53 -16.63
C VAL A 531 -9.86 -19.12 -15.25
N LEU A 532 -11.18 -19.19 -15.04
CA LEU A 532 -11.85 -18.77 -13.80
C LEU A 532 -11.49 -17.33 -13.37
N ALA A 533 -11.12 -16.46 -14.31
CA ALA A 533 -10.72 -15.09 -14.03
C ALA A 533 -11.83 -14.35 -13.27
N ASN A 534 -11.39 -13.55 -12.29
CA ASN A 534 -12.25 -12.61 -11.56
C ASN A 534 -11.82 -11.21 -12.01
N TRP A 535 -12.60 -10.62 -12.91
CA TRP A 535 -12.34 -9.31 -13.47
C TRP A 535 -12.69 -8.23 -12.44
N GLU A 536 -11.90 -7.16 -12.38
CA GLU A 536 -12.08 -6.11 -11.35
C GLU A 536 -13.48 -5.48 -11.40
N TYR A 537 -14.08 -5.35 -12.61
CA TYR A 537 -15.42 -4.77 -12.78
C TYR A 537 -16.50 -5.48 -11.96
N GLN A 538 -16.36 -6.78 -11.71
CA GLN A 538 -17.32 -7.59 -10.95
C GLN A 538 -17.37 -7.20 -9.47
N THR A 539 -16.29 -6.61 -8.95
CA THR A 539 -16.20 -6.17 -7.55
C THR A 539 -16.60 -4.71 -7.35
N LEU A 540 -16.66 -3.91 -8.42
CA LEU A 540 -16.95 -2.48 -8.36
C LEU A 540 -18.29 -2.13 -7.70
N PRO A 541 -19.42 -2.81 -7.98
CA PRO A 541 -20.69 -2.44 -7.36
C PRO A 541 -20.64 -2.54 -5.83
N ARG A 542 -19.95 -3.55 -5.31
CA ARG A 542 -19.73 -3.72 -3.86
C ARG A 542 -18.87 -2.60 -3.28
N LEU A 543 -17.77 -2.24 -3.95
CA LEU A 543 -16.86 -1.18 -3.51
C LEU A 543 -17.54 0.19 -3.54
N ILE A 544 -18.35 0.48 -4.56
CA ILE A 544 -19.11 1.73 -4.66
C ILE A 544 -20.14 1.82 -3.53
N ARG A 545 -20.87 0.73 -3.28
CA ARG A 545 -21.82 0.66 -2.16
C ARG A 545 -21.13 0.89 -0.82
N GLU A 546 -19.95 0.32 -0.62
CA GLU A 546 -19.13 0.51 0.58
C GLU A 546 -18.66 1.96 0.72
N VAL A 547 -18.21 2.61 -0.36
CA VAL A 547 -17.87 4.04 -0.35
C VAL A 547 -19.08 4.89 0.02
N LEU A 548 -20.26 4.64 -0.57
CA LEU A 548 -21.49 5.38 -0.25
C LEU A 548 -21.93 5.22 1.22
N ASP A 549 -21.94 3.98 1.73
CA ASP A 549 -22.30 3.66 3.13
C ASP A 549 -21.34 4.35 4.13
N VAL A 550 -20.04 4.26 3.87
CA VAL A 550 -19.02 4.90 4.72
C VAL A 550 -19.08 6.43 4.59
N ASN A 551 -19.36 6.96 3.40
CA ASN A 551 -19.51 8.40 3.20
C ASN A 551 -20.71 8.96 3.99
N LEU A 552 -21.84 8.24 4.02
CA LEU A 552 -22.97 8.62 4.87
C LEU A 552 -22.59 8.74 6.35
N ARG A 553 -21.92 7.72 6.90
CA ARG A 553 -21.42 7.76 8.29
C ARG A 553 -20.41 8.89 8.51
N TYR A 554 -19.53 9.12 7.54
CA TYR A 554 -18.56 10.21 7.59
C TYR A 554 -19.23 11.59 7.60
N MET A 555 -20.26 11.81 6.77
CA MET A 555 -21.02 13.06 6.75
C MET A 555 -21.70 13.29 8.09
N GLN A 556 -22.38 12.28 8.65
CA GLN A 556 -22.99 12.36 9.98
C GLN A 556 -21.97 12.78 11.04
N ALA A 557 -20.85 12.04 11.17
CA ALA A 557 -19.81 12.35 12.15
C ALA A 557 -19.15 13.72 11.91
N SER A 558 -19.07 14.18 10.65
CA SER A 558 -18.51 15.48 10.30
C SER A 558 -19.43 16.62 10.72
N PHE A 559 -20.74 16.54 10.43
CA PHE A 559 -21.68 17.57 10.81
C PHE A 559 -21.89 17.63 12.33
N ASP A 560 -21.91 16.49 13.02
CA ASP A 560 -21.92 16.44 14.49
C ASP A 560 -20.72 17.17 15.10
N LEU A 561 -19.52 17.00 14.51
CA LEU A 561 -18.32 17.71 14.93
C LEU A 561 -18.41 19.21 14.62
N LEU A 562 -18.82 19.59 13.41
CA LEU A 562 -18.90 20.99 12.98
C LEU A 562 -19.90 21.82 13.83
N GLN A 563 -20.96 21.17 14.32
CA GLN A 563 -21.99 21.77 15.17
C GLN A 563 -21.62 21.76 16.66
N GLY A 564 -20.50 21.11 17.03
CA GLY A 564 -20.06 20.98 18.43
C GLY A 564 -20.90 20.02 19.27
N LYS A 565 -21.61 19.06 18.64
CA LYS A 565 -22.39 18.02 19.33
C LYS A 565 -21.49 16.92 19.94
N GLY A 566 -20.29 16.72 19.38
CA GLY A 566 -19.30 15.75 19.87
C GLY A 566 -18.42 16.29 21.00
N LYS A 567 -17.96 15.40 21.90
CA LYS A 567 -16.97 15.73 22.94
C LYS A 567 -15.56 15.94 22.39
N ASP A 568 -15.19 15.22 21.33
CA ASP A 568 -13.86 15.23 20.72
C ASP A 568 -13.90 15.02 19.20
N ASP A 569 -12.72 15.09 18.56
CA ASP A 569 -12.54 14.86 17.13
C ASP A 569 -12.46 13.34 16.78
N PHE A 570 -12.59 12.43 17.75
CA PHE A 570 -12.20 11.01 17.60
C PHE A 570 -13.09 10.27 16.60
N ALA A 571 -14.42 10.38 16.77
CA ALA A 571 -15.40 9.74 15.89
C ALA A 571 -15.27 10.20 14.43
N TYR A 572 -15.12 11.51 14.22
CA TYR A 572 -14.85 12.10 12.91
C TYR A 572 -13.58 11.51 12.27
N ARG A 573 -12.49 11.40 13.03
CA ARG A 573 -11.21 10.87 12.52
C ARG A 573 -11.31 9.39 12.13
N ILE A 574 -12.11 8.59 12.84
CA ILE A 574 -12.38 7.19 12.49
C ILE A 574 -13.11 7.11 11.16
N GLU A 575 -14.25 7.79 11.03
CA GLU A 575 -15.07 7.70 9.81
C GLU A 575 -14.35 8.31 8.60
N ARG A 576 -13.56 9.37 8.81
CA ARG A 576 -12.68 9.91 7.76
C ARG A 576 -11.67 8.87 7.28
N LYS A 577 -11.03 8.16 8.20
CA LYS A 577 -10.08 7.10 7.88
C LYS A 577 -10.78 5.99 7.09
N ARG A 578 -11.95 5.53 7.54
CA ARG A 578 -12.74 4.51 6.83
C ARG A 578 -13.09 4.95 5.41
N LEU A 579 -13.50 6.20 5.22
CA LEU A 579 -13.82 6.74 3.88
C LEU A 579 -12.58 6.80 2.98
N MET A 580 -11.44 7.22 3.54
CA MET A 580 -10.18 7.21 2.79
C MET A 580 -9.74 5.81 2.40
N ASP A 581 -9.90 4.84 3.30
CA ASP A 581 -9.56 3.43 3.06
C ASP A 581 -10.48 2.81 1.99
N SER A 582 -11.78 3.12 2.00
CA SER A 582 -12.72 2.64 0.97
C SER A 582 -12.47 3.29 -0.39
N LEU A 583 -12.16 4.59 -0.44
CA LEU A 583 -11.76 5.27 -1.68
C LEU A 583 -10.43 4.76 -2.22
N ALA A 584 -9.44 4.49 -1.36
CA ALA A 584 -8.17 3.89 -1.77
C ALA A 584 -8.38 2.48 -2.34
N SER A 585 -9.29 1.70 -1.76
CA SER A 585 -9.66 0.37 -2.26
C SER A 585 -10.32 0.44 -3.64
N LEU A 586 -11.24 1.39 -3.85
CA LEU A 586 -11.88 1.64 -5.15
C LEU A 586 -10.88 2.14 -6.20
N SER A 587 -10.01 3.10 -5.84
CA SER A 587 -8.92 3.59 -6.69
C SER A 587 -7.98 2.46 -7.11
N SER A 588 -7.56 1.62 -6.17
CA SER A 588 -6.73 0.45 -6.44
C SER A 588 -7.42 -0.54 -7.39
N ALA A 589 -8.73 -0.75 -7.27
CA ALA A 589 -9.49 -1.59 -8.20
C ALA A 589 -9.55 -0.98 -9.61
N LEU A 590 -9.79 0.34 -9.72
CA LEU A 590 -9.77 1.06 -10.98
C LEU A 590 -8.40 0.94 -11.67
N VAL A 591 -7.31 1.17 -10.94
CA VAL A 591 -5.94 1.07 -11.49
C VAL A 591 -5.64 -0.34 -11.97
N ARG A 592 -6.03 -1.38 -11.21
CA ARG A 592 -5.89 -2.77 -11.65
C ARG A 592 -6.72 -3.05 -12.91
N MET A 593 -7.94 -2.54 -12.98
CA MET A 593 -8.80 -2.70 -14.15
C MET A 593 -8.18 -2.09 -15.42
N LEU A 594 -7.47 -0.96 -15.32
CA LEU A 594 -6.77 -0.35 -16.47
C LEU A 594 -5.68 -1.24 -17.07
N ASP A 595 -5.14 -2.20 -16.30
CA ASP A 595 -4.14 -3.16 -16.79
C ASP A 595 -4.77 -4.43 -17.42
N GLU A 596 -6.09 -4.62 -17.26
CA GLU A 596 -6.88 -5.69 -17.88
C GLU A 596 -7.12 -5.43 -19.37
N PRO A 597 -7.52 -6.44 -20.17
CA PRO A 597 -7.86 -6.24 -21.58
C PRO A 597 -8.94 -5.17 -21.76
N SER A 598 -8.86 -4.37 -22.84
CA SER A 598 -9.78 -3.26 -23.11
C SER A 598 -11.26 -3.65 -23.05
N SER A 599 -11.61 -4.87 -23.47
CA SER A 599 -12.98 -5.42 -23.40
C SER A 599 -13.55 -5.56 -21.97
N LYS A 600 -12.69 -5.50 -20.94
CA LYS A 600 -13.05 -5.65 -19.52
C LYS A 600 -13.00 -4.33 -18.74
N GLN A 601 -12.51 -3.25 -19.35
CA GLN A 601 -12.45 -1.92 -18.76
C GLN A 601 -13.83 -1.26 -18.84
N ARG A 602 -14.61 -1.31 -17.76
CA ARG A 602 -15.99 -0.80 -17.71
C ARG A 602 -16.06 0.49 -16.89
N ALA A 603 -16.83 1.47 -17.36
CA ALA A 603 -17.15 2.71 -16.63
C ALA A 603 -15.94 3.49 -16.07
N VAL A 604 -14.76 3.41 -16.72
CA VAL A 604 -13.49 3.97 -16.21
C VAL A 604 -13.62 5.45 -15.84
N GLU A 605 -14.21 6.24 -16.74
CA GLU A 605 -14.36 7.69 -16.56
C GLU A 605 -15.31 8.01 -15.40
N ASP A 606 -16.49 7.38 -15.37
CA ASP A 606 -17.47 7.60 -14.30
C ASP A 606 -16.93 7.19 -12.92
N ILE A 607 -16.16 6.09 -12.82
CA ILE A 607 -15.53 5.67 -11.56
C ILE A 607 -14.49 6.70 -11.14
N ASN A 608 -13.68 7.19 -12.08
CA ASN A 608 -12.69 8.22 -11.77
C ASN A 608 -13.38 9.49 -11.25
N LEU A 609 -14.42 9.97 -11.93
CA LEU A 609 -15.20 11.13 -11.51
C LEU A 609 -15.89 10.89 -10.16
N PHE A 610 -16.46 9.71 -9.93
CA PHE A 610 -17.03 9.33 -8.64
C PHE A 610 -16.00 9.41 -7.50
N ILE A 611 -14.78 8.90 -7.72
CA ILE A 611 -13.66 9.02 -6.76
C ILE A 611 -13.31 10.50 -6.53
N VAL A 612 -13.21 11.30 -7.60
CA VAL A 612 -12.95 12.75 -7.50
C VAL A 612 -13.98 13.42 -6.60
N GLN A 613 -15.27 13.20 -6.84
CA GLN A 613 -16.34 13.86 -6.09
C GLN A 613 -16.29 13.51 -4.61
N ASN A 614 -16.06 12.25 -4.26
CA ASN A 614 -15.93 11.86 -2.86
C ASN A 614 -14.70 12.50 -2.18
N TYR A 615 -13.58 12.66 -2.89
CA TYR A 615 -12.44 13.42 -2.36
C TYR A 615 -12.75 14.90 -2.18
N LEU A 616 -13.47 15.52 -3.12
CA LEU A 616 -13.90 16.91 -3.03
C LEU A 616 -14.81 17.12 -1.82
N LEU A 617 -15.75 16.21 -1.54
CA LEU A 617 -16.57 16.26 -0.34
C LEU A 617 -15.73 16.30 0.94
N VAL A 618 -14.73 15.43 1.06
CA VAL A 618 -13.83 15.45 2.24
C VAL A 618 -13.03 16.74 2.30
N ALA A 619 -12.56 17.25 1.16
CA ALA A 619 -11.83 18.51 1.10
C ALA A 619 -12.71 19.71 1.49
N HIS A 620 -14.00 19.73 1.12
CA HIS A 620 -14.97 20.75 1.52
C HIS A 620 -15.25 20.71 3.02
N VAL A 621 -15.45 19.52 3.61
CA VAL A 621 -15.61 19.35 5.06
C VAL A 621 -14.36 19.82 5.81
N ALA A 622 -13.16 19.43 5.35
CA ALA A 622 -11.91 19.90 5.94
C ALA A 622 -11.75 21.43 5.85
N ALA A 623 -12.15 22.03 4.72
CA ALA A 623 -12.17 23.47 4.54
C ALA A 623 -13.17 24.17 5.48
N LEU A 624 -14.39 23.66 5.61
CA LEU A 624 -15.40 24.14 6.55
C LEU A 624 -14.88 24.09 7.99
N ARG A 625 -14.35 22.95 8.41
CA ARG A 625 -13.73 22.77 9.73
C ARG A 625 -12.64 23.81 9.99
N SER A 626 -11.78 24.06 9.00
CA SER A 626 -10.71 25.06 9.09
C SER A 626 -11.23 26.50 9.20
N ILE A 627 -12.33 26.83 8.52
CA ILE A 627 -12.98 28.14 8.59
C ILE A 627 -13.64 28.34 9.96
N LEU A 628 -14.42 27.36 10.42
CA LEU A 628 -15.12 27.43 11.71
C LEU A 628 -14.13 27.51 12.89
N ARG A 629 -13.06 26.69 12.86
CA ARG A 629 -12.01 26.74 13.89
C ARG A 629 -11.26 28.07 13.97
N ARG A 630 -11.16 28.80 12.86
CA ARG A 630 -10.46 30.10 12.83
C ARG A 630 -11.27 31.23 13.46
N HIS A 631 -12.58 31.08 13.56
CA HIS A 631 -13.49 32.13 14.02
C HIS A 631 -14.33 31.69 15.22
N VAL A 632 -13.81 30.76 16.05
CA VAL A 632 -14.56 30.16 17.17
C VAL A 632 -15.12 31.22 18.13
N THR A 633 -14.40 32.32 18.33
CA THR A 633 -14.77 33.42 19.24
C THR A 633 -15.88 34.33 18.71
N GLU A 634 -16.02 34.44 17.39
CA GLU A 634 -16.98 35.35 16.72
C GLU A 634 -18.10 34.60 15.99
N LEU A 635 -18.20 33.28 16.21
CA LEU A 635 -19.10 32.42 15.45
C LEU A 635 -20.57 32.67 15.84
N PRO A 636 -21.43 33.11 14.91
CA PRO A 636 -22.87 33.16 15.14
C PRO A 636 -23.44 31.74 15.10
N LYS A 637 -23.48 31.08 16.26
CA LYS A 637 -23.75 29.63 16.39
C LYS A 637 -25.08 29.19 15.79
N GLU A 638 -26.18 29.89 16.08
CA GLU A 638 -27.52 29.51 15.60
C GLU A 638 -27.66 29.52 14.07
N PRO A 639 -27.37 30.62 13.34
CA PRO A 639 -27.53 30.64 11.88
C PRO A 639 -26.52 29.71 11.18
N VAL A 640 -25.31 29.55 11.71
CA VAL A 640 -24.33 28.58 11.18
C VAL A 640 -24.83 27.16 11.36
N ASN A 641 -25.32 26.80 12.55
CA ASN A 641 -25.85 25.46 12.81
C ASN A 641 -27.09 25.16 11.98
N ALA A 642 -28.01 26.11 11.80
CA ALA A 642 -29.19 25.94 10.95
C ALA A 642 -28.81 25.63 9.49
N MET A 643 -27.86 26.38 8.92
CA MET A 643 -27.37 26.14 7.57
C MET A 643 -26.60 24.81 7.45
N LEU A 644 -25.86 24.42 8.50
CA LEU A 644 -25.21 23.12 8.57
C LEU A 644 -26.24 21.98 8.64
N ASP A 645 -27.32 22.12 9.41
CA ASP A 645 -28.40 21.12 9.51
C ASP A 645 -29.14 20.94 8.18
N GLU A 646 -29.45 22.03 7.47
CA GLU A 646 -30.07 21.97 6.14
C GLU A 646 -29.16 21.28 5.12
N SER A 647 -27.88 21.67 5.09
CA SER A 647 -26.87 21.04 4.23
C SER A 647 -26.69 19.56 4.56
N HIS A 648 -26.64 19.21 5.85
CA HIS A 648 -26.56 17.84 6.30
C HIS A 648 -27.74 17.00 5.80
N ALA A 649 -28.97 17.48 5.97
CA ALA A 649 -30.18 16.80 5.51
C ALA A 649 -30.16 16.57 3.99
N GLN A 650 -29.75 17.58 3.21
CA GLN A 650 -29.67 17.47 1.75
C GLN A 650 -28.59 16.47 1.30
N VAL A 651 -27.36 16.60 1.81
CA VAL A 651 -26.25 15.73 1.42
C VAL A 651 -26.51 14.27 1.82
N VAL A 652 -27.02 14.04 3.04
CA VAL A 652 -27.40 12.69 3.49
C VAL A 652 -28.55 12.13 2.66
N GLY A 653 -29.55 12.94 2.30
CA GLY A 653 -30.64 12.53 1.41
C GLY A 653 -30.14 12.07 0.03
N ILE A 654 -29.25 12.86 -0.58
CA ILE A 654 -28.61 12.56 -1.87
C ILE A 654 -27.82 11.24 -1.80
N LEU A 655 -26.95 11.08 -0.79
CA LEU A 655 -26.13 9.89 -0.64
C LEU A 655 -26.97 8.63 -0.31
N SER A 656 -28.04 8.78 0.47
CA SER A 656 -28.97 7.69 0.80
C SER A 656 -29.72 7.23 -0.45
N GLN A 657 -30.18 8.17 -1.28
CA GLN A 657 -30.82 7.86 -2.57
C GLN A 657 -29.85 7.11 -3.51
N ALA A 658 -28.58 7.54 -3.57
CA ALA A 658 -27.56 6.83 -4.33
C ALA A 658 -27.37 5.39 -3.82
N LEU A 659 -27.37 5.19 -2.50
CA LEU A 659 -27.19 3.88 -1.87
C LEU A 659 -28.38 2.95 -2.10
N ASP A 660 -29.62 3.44 -1.95
CA ASP A 660 -30.84 2.66 -2.13
C ASP A 660 -30.98 2.11 -3.55
N ARG A 661 -30.54 2.87 -4.55
CA ARG A 661 -30.51 2.43 -5.96
C ARG A 661 -29.55 1.27 -6.19
N HIS A 662 -28.44 1.19 -5.46
CA HIS A 662 -27.55 0.02 -5.45
C HIS A 662 -28.11 -1.15 -4.64
N ALA A 663 -29.08 -0.92 -3.75
CA ALA A 663 -29.64 -1.95 -2.87
C ALA A 663 -30.79 -2.76 -3.49
N ARG A 664 -31.22 -2.49 -4.74
CA ARG A 664 -32.45 -3.04 -5.36
C ARG A 664 -33.70 -2.89 -4.48
N LYS A 665 -33.75 -1.85 -3.64
CA LYS A 665 -34.96 -1.50 -2.88
C LYS A 665 -35.81 -0.59 -3.77
N PRO A 666 -37.14 -0.77 -3.86
CA PRO A 666 -37.97 0.16 -4.61
C PRO A 666 -37.72 1.57 -4.07
N PRO A 667 -37.62 2.59 -4.94
CA PRO A 667 -37.34 3.93 -4.50
C PRO A 667 -38.38 4.33 -3.46
N ALA A 668 -37.92 4.78 -2.29
CA ALA A 668 -38.78 5.58 -1.43
C ALA A 668 -39.30 6.75 -2.29
N PRO A 669 -40.59 7.13 -2.16
CA PRO A 669 -41.16 8.19 -2.98
C PRO A 669 -40.24 9.39 -2.91
N ALA A 670 -39.77 9.83 -4.09
CA ALA A 670 -38.93 11.00 -4.20
C ALA A 670 -39.71 12.17 -3.60
N SER A 671 -39.38 12.55 -2.36
CA SER A 671 -39.67 13.90 -1.93
C SER A 671 -38.89 14.76 -2.90
N ALA A 672 -39.60 15.53 -3.71
CA ALA A 672 -39.00 16.55 -4.55
C ALA A 672 -38.11 17.36 -3.60
N LEU A 673 -36.79 17.25 -3.75
CA LEU A 673 -35.83 18.14 -3.13
C LEU A 673 -36.04 19.50 -3.81
N ALA A 674 -37.10 20.18 -3.36
CA ALA A 674 -37.36 21.57 -3.69
C ALA A 674 -36.07 22.32 -3.37
N HIS A 675 -35.50 22.94 -4.39
CA HIS A 675 -34.47 23.95 -4.21
C HIS A 675 -35.14 25.16 -3.55
N ALA A 676 -35.43 25.05 -2.25
CA ALA A 676 -35.71 26.20 -1.44
C ALA A 676 -34.36 26.89 -1.23
N ALA A 677 -34.01 27.80 -2.13
CA ALA A 677 -33.05 28.83 -1.80
C ALA A 677 -33.68 29.65 -0.67
N THR A 678 -33.44 29.23 0.57
CA THR A 678 -33.71 30.07 1.73
C THR A 678 -32.82 31.30 1.57
N ASP A 679 -33.47 32.42 1.32
CA ASP A 679 -32.87 33.75 1.34
C ASP A 679 -32.42 34.02 2.78
N THR A 680 -31.26 33.48 3.15
CA THR A 680 -30.71 33.64 4.50
C THR A 680 -30.34 35.10 4.67
N ALA A 681 -31.01 35.77 5.61
CA ALA A 681 -30.67 37.12 6.05
C ALA A 681 -29.14 37.28 6.19
N ALA A 682 -28.60 38.39 5.67
CA ALA A 682 -27.17 38.65 5.70
C ALA A 682 -26.66 38.68 7.14
N VAL A 683 -25.99 37.61 7.57
CA VAL A 683 -25.35 37.56 8.89
C VAL A 683 -24.09 38.43 8.81
N PRO A 684 -23.94 39.46 9.67
CA PRO A 684 -22.78 40.35 9.67
C PRO A 684 -21.55 39.66 10.28
N TRP A 685 -21.07 38.61 9.63
CA TRP A 685 -19.88 37.86 10.03
C TRP A 685 -18.99 37.62 8.81
N SER A 686 -17.70 37.98 8.91
CA SER A 686 -16.73 37.94 7.80
C SER A 686 -16.55 36.55 7.20
N GLY A 687 -16.76 35.49 8.00
CA GLY A 687 -16.71 34.10 7.54
C GLY A 687 -17.97 33.61 6.83
N TRP A 688 -19.10 34.32 6.93
CA TRP A 688 -20.40 33.87 6.44
C TRP A 688 -20.43 33.56 4.93
N PRO A 689 -19.90 34.43 4.04
CA PRO A 689 -19.88 34.15 2.60
C PRO A 689 -19.01 32.94 2.24
N LEU A 690 -17.93 32.71 3.00
CA LEU A 690 -17.03 31.57 2.79
C LEU A 690 -17.71 30.26 3.16
N VAL A 691 -18.44 30.23 4.28
CA VAL A 691 -19.20 29.05 4.70
C VAL A 691 -20.32 28.75 3.71
N GLN A 692 -21.11 29.76 3.31
CA GLN A 692 -22.18 29.61 2.31
C GLN A 692 -21.64 29.04 0.99
N ARG A 693 -20.54 29.61 0.48
CA ARG A 693 -19.92 29.12 -0.77
C ARG A 693 -19.47 27.66 -0.64
N ARG A 694 -18.85 27.29 0.48
CA ARG A 694 -18.37 25.90 0.69
C ARG A 694 -19.53 24.92 0.83
N ILE A 695 -20.62 25.30 1.48
CA ILE A 695 -21.83 24.47 1.57
C ILE A 695 -22.46 24.27 0.19
N ARG A 696 -22.60 25.33 -0.61
CA ARG A 696 -23.12 25.19 -1.99
C ARG A 696 -22.27 24.27 -2.85
N LEU A 697 -20.94 24.38 -2.76
CA LEU A 697 -20.02 23.48 -3.50
C LEU A 697 -20.11 22.03 -2.99
N LEU A 698 -20.20 21.82 -1.68
CA LEU A 698 -20.42 20.51 -1.07
C LEU A 698 -21.70 19.85 -1.62
N GLN A 699 -22.82 20.60 -1.64
CA GLN A 699 -24.10 20.13 -2.17
C GLN A 699 -24.02 19.83 -3.67
N ALA A 700 -23.36 20.69 -4.46
CA ALA A 700 -23.20 20.50 -5.90
C ALA A 700 -22.35 19.27 -6.25
N ASP A 701 -21.25 19.04 -5.54
CA ASP A 701 -20.41 17.86 -5.74
C ASP A 701 -21.09 16.59 -5.22
N ALA A 702 -21.90 16.66 -4.16
CA ALA A 702 -22.75 15.56 -3.71
C ALA A 702 -23.77 15.16 -4.80
N ALA A 703 -24.40 16.12 -5.49
CA ALA A 703 -25.35 15.83 -6.56
C ALA A 703 -24.69 15.08 -7.74
N LYS A 704 -23.43 15.40 -8.08
CA LYS A 704 -22.67 14.70 -9.13
C LYS A 704 -22.38 13.23 -8.77
N ILE A 705 -22.28 12.90 -7.48
CA ILE A 705 -22.07 11.50 -7.03
C ILE A 705 -23.25 10.62 -7.48
N ILE A 706 -24.49 11.12 -7.40
CA ILE A 706 -25.66 10.36 -7.88
C ILE A 706 -25.51 10.06 -9.38
N VAL A 707 -25.19 11.09 -10.18
CA VAL A 707 -25.09 10.97 -11.64
C VAL A 707 -24.05 9.92 -12.04
N HIS A 708 -22.86 10.00 -11.48
CA HIS A 708 -21.80 9.04 -11.79
C HIS A 708 -22.11 7.65 -11.22
N SER A 709 -22.70 7.55 -10.03
CA SER A 709 -23.14 6.28 -9.47
C SER A 709 -24.14 5.56 -10.38
N GLU A 710 -25.11 6.29 -10.94
CA GLU A 710 -26.08 5.74 -11.91
C GLU A 710 -25.43 5.32 -13.23
N ALA A 711 -24.50 6.12 -13.75
CA ALA A 711 -23.76 5.79 -14.96
C ALA A 711 -22.95 4.50 -14.76
N ILE A 712 -22.31 4.33 -13.60
CA ILE A 712 -21.56 3.12 -13.29
C ILE A 712 -22.47 1.90 -13.22
N VAL A 713 -23.63 1.98 -12.55
CA VAL A 713 -24.58 0.85 -12.49
C VAL A 713 -25.01 0.42 -13.89
N ARG A 714 -25.30 1.38 -14.78
CA ARG A 714 -25.68 1.10 -16.17
C ARG A 714 -24.56 0.47 -17.01
N ASN A 715 -23.32 0.89 -16.78
CA ASN A 715 -22.17 0.49 -17.58
C ASN A 715 -21.47 -0.79 -17.06
N VAL A 716 -21.73 -1.19 -15.82
CA VAL A 716 -21.14 -2.37 -15.15
C VAL A 716 -22.12 -3.55 -15.07
N ALA A 717 -23.43 -3.30 -15.09
CA ALA A 717 -24.46 -4.35 -15.25
C ALA A 717 -24.36 -5.02 -16.62
#